data_AF-A0A9P6C3J7-F1
#
_entry.id   AF-A0A9P6C3J7-F1
#
_cell.length_a   1.000
_cell.length_b   1.000
_cell.length_c   1.000
_cell.angle_alpha   90.00
_cell.angle_beta   90.00
_cell.angle_gamma   90.00
#
_symmetry.space_group_name_H-M   'P 1'
#
loop_
_entity.id
_entity.type
_entity.pdbx_description
1 polymer ?
#
loop_
_entity_poly.entity_id
_entity_poly.type
_entity_poly.pdbx_seq_one_letter_code
_entity_poly.pdbx_strand_id
1 'polypeptide(L)'
;MDPPVGSIVTIPQGKGVVRFSGNTQFAPGKWIGVELAEPNGKNDGVVNGVSYFSCRMHHGVFVRQSQIKNLHGMEIERPAAATRPGHQRTNSAALRTSTLRPGATPASTSSNASSPRSQSPARIPQGTPSANKIARTNAPSPTKRVPALTLQPRRSLALRQSPNSDVPPSPKSPGPPFSKTSAAAAAPTVPSIAVPRNAPRTSSPLSIPPETETGEIHSPSTSPRIVAPIHERSVISPQIVSPVAPAPRPQDDTELQELRAKVRVLEAKRTDDGRHIRELENQLEDAKSFIAVKPKLQLKLNQLQQDLIATKRELADAQQLSQLAEGRVVDTQDQLEMAMLDKEMAEEKAETAELELEEVKEKLAVLQVEMNVMKGEDGEAAASAPPSPEKNSLAYIQLEKQNERLKEALLKLRDLSQDTEHEQRKRIQEMEKDIETLDELQVQYDETLIKLANAETEIEELKLQLDDALHAEDLLVKLTERNLELGEKIEEMRITIEDLESLKELNDELEENHIETEKQLYEDIEQRDTQIREHLSKIASLEDAYQDLEGTITQFRELVLQLQTELDTLRAQTQTAQNESATAASQAAAMISLNMKLQSTAAKNQARNIDLEIKKLEARESKELLAIVQPYLPQLYIQSDSDATSCYLFFLRLSSKLDLINTTIAQKHSIPDSLNTSRAAPVSAAESEILVGICEMRGRIAGVSTLCKRFAAVLKRGDVDMFLSVGGRIYVEIAPLEKRVDMHLELLRRDEFREMECVSDVAKIQAQFDHLAETYFEGFEHDLAERELGYAVAFDLDLDMLSASVALTKTCVATLMEDEDVVLDLGGYDVGSELLEPLQKLLDQCKSAKVLSKKLTRRLEDLTLESSALKASIIPQLKALNNPVAELVNFGISLAQLIMNHTNDARSSKSSFQLTTVLGFVKNTATSTVAKDLKPGESPWDAAGLVISQLVEEGTKLLPLVLENENVIKITGTPPWVVRIEEIKAALEVNVEAERKVAKLNDEMQGLMRTLKGKDQSIQEASVKIEWMERRMEAAKKQAEMIAGLENELVDAKKQKRDYEEAMEHLQADLDVLEQDNAKLKVLTAGQEKQTPGVQTIETENVAIEGSLETSYLLEQVEALRGTVRFLRTENSYLKGQDLLREIEALPPLPVPGLARRSPTPPLVPSGLSDTDAEGEGESDDDVTTTPPTLRSLATETKMLYRDVIRFSSSPRVVDLSVLGAGRAEARSVGGRGWMPRKKTPAAQVLERKMQAERLGRRVQGLVERAGALSERL
;
A
#
# COMPACT_ATOMS: atom_id res chain seq x y z
N MET A 1 30.53 -53.83 13.06
CA MET A 1 29.74 -53.58 11.83
C MET A 1 30.03 -52.18 11.36
N ASP A 2 30.31 -52.02 10.07
CA ASP A 2 30.58 -50.71 9.49
C ASP A 2 29.24 -50.00 9.21
N PRO A 3 29.09 -48.72 9.57
CA PRO A 3 27.97 -47.91 9.11
C PRO A 3 27.91 -47.90 7.58
N PRO A 4 26.80 -48.35 6.96
CA PRO A 4 26.60 -48.17 5.53
C PRO A 4 26.33 -46.69 5.22
N VAL A 5 26.63 -46.27 3.99
CA VAL A 5 26.27 -44.94 3.51
C VAL A 5 24.74 -44.79 3.53
N GLY A 6 24.26 -43.63 3.98
CA GLY A 6 22.85 -43.36 4.29
C GLY A 6 22.42 -43.67 5.72
N SER A 7 23.27 -44.26 6.58
CA SER A 7 22.90 -44.51 7.99
C SER A 7 23.05 -43.28 8.89
N ILE A 8 22.11 -43.08 9.81
CA ILE A 8 22.08 -41.94 10.74
C ILE A 8 22.91 -42.26 11.99
N VAL A 9 24.01 -41.54 12.20
CA VAL A 9 24.98 -41.76 13.28
C VAL A 9 24.98 -40.64 14.32
N THR A 10 25.40 -40.97 15.54
CA THR A 10 25.73 -39.98 16.59
C THR A 10 27.22 -40.04 16.90
N ILE A 11 27.90 -38.91 16.76
CA ILE A 11 29.35 -38.71 16.97
C ILE A 11 29.55 -37.56 17.98
N PRO A 12 30.77 -37.32 18.51
CA PRO A 12 30.99 -36.28 19.53
C PRO A 12 30.63 -34.86 19.08
N GLN A 13 30.54 -34.60 17.77
CA GLN A 13 30.19 -33.33 17.16
C GLN A 13 28.68 -33.14 16.91
N GLY A 14 27.87 -34.19 17.10
CA GLY A 14 26.42 -34.14 16.89
C GLY A 14 25.84 -35.39 16.22
N LYS A 15 24.61 -35.24 15.70
CA LYS A 15 23.91 -36.25 14.91
C LYS A 15 24.03 -35.93 13.41
N GLY A 16 24.23 -36.93 12.57
CA GLY A 16 24.43 -36.75 11.13
C GLY A 16 24.24 -38.02 10.32
N VAL A 17 24.29 -37.91 8.99
CA VAL A 17 24.15 -39.01 8.03
C VAL A 17 25.53 -39.42 7.51
N VAL A 18 25.82 -40.72 7.45
CA VAL A 18 27.05 -41.23 6.83
C VAL A 18 26.97 -41.05 5.31
N ARG A 19 27.76 -40.12 4.76
CA ARG A 19 27.85 -39.86 3.32
C ARG A 19 29.06 -40.55 2.67
N PHE A 20 30.07 -40.96 3.43
CA PHE A 20 31.25 -41.69 2.92
C PHE A 20 31.75 -42.75 3.92
N SER A 21 32.30 -43.87 3.44
CA SER A 21 32.88 -44.94 4.28
C SER A 21 33.98 -45.70 3.52
N GLY A 22 35.25 -45.30 3.68
CA GLY A 22 36.36 -45.79 2.86
C GLY A 22 37.74 -45.28 3.30
N ASN A 23 38.80 -45.65 2.58
CA ASN A 23 40.14 -45.09 2.83
C ASN A 23 40.22 -43.67 2.26
N THR A 24 41.02 -42.79 2.88
CA THR A 24 41.20 -41.41 2.41
C THR A 24 42.67 -41.11 2.10
N GLN A 25 42.92 -40.13 1.23
CA GLN A 25 44.28 -39.73 0.86
C GLN A 25 44.97 -38.93 1.97
N PHE A 26 44.21 -38.28 2.87
CA PHE A 26 44.77 -37.43 3.92
C PHE A 26 45.31 -38.21 5.14
N ALA A 27 44.86 -39.45 5.39
CA ALA A 27 45.38 -40.28 6.47
C ALA A 27 45.05 -41.77 6.27
N PRO A 28 46.01 -42.71 6.49
CA PRO A 28 45.84 -44.13 6.20
C PRO A 28 44.74 -44.82 7.03
N GLY A 29 44.21 -45.92 6.50
CA GLY A 29 43.13 -46.72 7.10
C GLY A 29 41.73 -46.14 6.83
N LYS A 30 40.68 -46.89 7.20
CA LYS A 30 39.29 -46.53 6.89
C LYS A 30 38.79 -45.35 7.74
N TRP A 31 38.07 -44.44 7.10
CA TRP A 31 37.39 -43.28 7.68
C TRP A 31 35.93 -43.26 7.26
N ILE A 32 35.11 -42.60 8.06
CA ILE A 32 33.68 -42.43 7.82
C ILE A 32 33.41 -40.93 7.75
N GLY A 33 32.94 -40.47 6.61
CA GLY A 33 32.51 -39.10 6.36
C GLY A 33 31.04 -38.93 6.73
N VAL A 34 30.75 -37.99 7.63
CA VAL A 34 29.43 -37.72 8.18
C VAL A 34 29.03 -36.30 7.83
N GLU A 35 27.83 -36.13 7.30
CA GLU A 35 27.12 -34.85 7.16
C GLU A 35 26.30 -34.62 8.43
N LEU A 36 26.70 -33.67 9.26
CA LEU A 36 25.99 -33.29 10.47
C LEU A 36 24.73 -32.46 10.14
N ALA A 37 23.68 -32.62 10.95
CA ALA A 37 22.50 -31.76 10.85
C ALA A 37 22.79 -30.31 11.31
N GLU A 38 23.73 -30.16 12.24
CA GLU A 38 24.19 -28.88 12.80
C GLU A 38 25.57 -28.49 12.21
N PRO A 39 25.91 -27.18 12.14
CA PRO A 39 27.16 -26.68 11.56
C PRO A 39 28.40 -26.88 12.47
N ASN A 40 28.53 -28.05 13.11
CA ASN A 40 29.62 -28.42 14.02
C ASN A 40 30.74 -29.24 13.33
N GLY A 41 30.71 -29.31 12.00
CA GLY A 41 31.66 -30.00 11.14
C GLY A 41 32.92 -29.18 10.83
N LYS A 42 33.85 -29.81 10.12
CA LYS A 42 35.20 -29.29 9.82
C LYS A 42 35.46 -29.04 8.33
N ASN A 43 34.53 -29.42 7.46
CA ASN A 43 34.60 -29.25 6.01
C ASN A 43 33.19 -29.29 5.37
N ASP A 44 33.17 -29.33 4.06
CA ASP A 44 32.04 -29.46 3.13
C ASP A 44 32.00 -30.84 2.44
N GLY A 45 32.75 -31.82 2.96
CA GLY A 45 33.02 -33.12 2.34
C GLY A 45 34.33 -33.19 1.53
N VAL A 46 35.02 -32.06 1.36
CA VAL A 46 36.37 -31.97 0.76
C VAL A 46 37.45 -31.94 1.85
N VAL A 47 38.55 -32.68 1.66
CA VAL A 47 39.75 -32.59 2.51
C VAL A 47 41.00 -32.63 1.64
N ASN A 48 41.89 -31.66 1.83
CA ASN A 48 43.13 -31.47 1.06
C ASN A 48 42.90 -31.43 -0.46
N GLY A 49 41.81 -30.78 -0.90
CA GLY A 49 41.43 -30.66 -2.32
C GLY A 49 40.74 -31.91 -2.92
N VAL A 50 40.62 -33.01 -2.16
CA VAL A 50 39.93 -34.23 -2.60
C VAL A 50 38.52 -34.25 -2.01
N SER A 51 37.50 -34.28 -2.87
CA SER A 51 36.11 -34.50 -2.46
C SER A 51 35.84 -35.99 -2.24
N TYR A 52 35.20 -36.33 -1.12
CA TYR A 52 34.75 -37.69 -0.81
C TYR A 52 33.22 -37.79 -0.72
N PHE A 53 32.57 -36.68 -0.38
CA PHE A 53 31.14 -36.41 -0.47
C PHE A 53 30.95 -34.89 -0.62
N SER A 54 29.70 -34.43 -0.69
CA SER A 54 29.35 -33.02 -0.67
C SER A 54 28.30 -32.77 0.40
N CYS A 55 28.47 -31.70 1.17
CA CYS A 55 27.50 -31.14 2.10
C CYS A 55 27.73 -29.63 2.23
N ARG A 56 26.97 -28.95 3.08
CA ARG A 56 27.24 -27.53 3.40
C ARG A 56 28.58 -27.36 4.12
N MET A 57 29.22 -26.21 3.95
CA MET A 57 30.44 -25.85 4.70
C MET A 57 30.16 -25.89 6.21
N HIS A 58 31.10 -26.43 6.98
CA HIS A 58 30.93 -26.75 8.41
C HIS A 58 29.87 -27.82 8.75
N HIS A 59 29.36 -28.60 7.80
CA HIS A 59 28.55 -29.79 8.12
C HIS A 59 29.31 -31.12 7.97
N GLY A 60 30.38 -31.15 7.18
CA GLY A 60 31.16 -32.37 6.90
C GLY A 60 32.20 -32.65 7.98
N VAL A 61 32.30 -33.90 8.44
CA VAL A 61 33.38 -34.34 9.34
C VAL A 61 33.78 -35.79 9.07
N PHE A 62 35.08 -36.08 9.15
CA PHE A 62 35.62 -37.43 9.04
C PHE A 62 35.97 -37.96 10.43
N VAL A 63 35.41 -39.12 10.77
CA VAL A 63 35.61 -39.80 12.04
C VAL A 63 36.14 -41.22 11.82
N ARG A 64 36.77 -41.80 12.85
CA ARG A 64 36.98 -43.25 12.90
C ARG A 64 35.72 -43.93 13.43
N GLN A 65 35.48 -45.17 13.02
CA GLN A 65 34.34 -45.98 13.46
C GLN A 65 34.18 -46.04 14.98
N SER A 66 35.27 -46.05 15.74
CA SER A 66 35.28 -46.04 17.22
C SER A 66 34.74 -44.75 17.86
N GLN A 67 34.50 -43.69 17.08
CA GLN A 67 33.91 -42.44 17.56
C GLN A 67 32.39 -42.39 17.35
N ILE A 68 31.81 -43.34 16.63
CA ILE A 68 30.37 -43.44 16.39
C ILE A 68 29.74 -44.17 17.57
N LYS A 69 28.90 -43.45 18.33
CA LYS A 69 28.30 -43.94 19.58
C LYS A 69 27.00 -44.72 19.35
N ASN A 70 26.13 -44.21 18.48
CA ASN A 70 24.84 -44.81 18.15
C ASN A 70 24.63 -44.87 16.64
N LEU A 71 23.94 -45.92 16.19
CA LEU A 71 23.46 -46.13 14.82
C LEU A 71 21.93 -46.18 14.82
N HIS A 72 21.33 -45.26 14.08
CA HIS A 72 19.92 -45.27 13.70
C HIS A 72 19.82 -45.63 12.20
N GLY A 73 18.60 -45.87 11.71
CA GLY A 73 18.35 -46.51 10.40
C GLY A 73 18.93 -45.79 9.17
N MET A 74 18.84 -46.47 8.02
CA MET A 74 19.18 -45.90 6.71
C MET A 74 18.08 -44.96 6.20
N GLU A 75 18.53 -43.84 5.63
CA GLU A 75 17.75 -42.97 4.77
C GLU A 75 17.61 -43.58 3.36
N ILE A 76 16.44 -43.47 2.74
CA ILE A 76 16.15 -44.01 1.40
C ILE A 76 15.80 -42.83 0.48
N GLU A 77 16.79 -42.38 -0.31
CA GLU A 77 16.64 -41.27 -1.24
C GLU A 77 16.17 -41.69 -2.65
N ARG A 78 15.41 -40.81 -3.30
CA ARG A 78 15.53 -40.50 -4.73
C ARG A 78 15.37 -38.99 -4.95
N PRO A 79 16.02 -38.35 -5.95
CA PRO A 79 16.37 -36.93 -5.81
C PRO A 79 15.87 -35.96 -6.90
N ALA A 80 15.74 -34.70 -6.47
CA ALA A 80 16.01 -33.43 -7.18
C ALA A 80 15.22 -32.98 -8.42
N ALA A 81 14.51 -31.85 -8.24
CA ALA A 81 14.58 -30.66 -9.12
C ALA A 81 14.44 -29.38 -8.23
N ALA A 82 14.86 -28.21 -8.73
CA ALA A 82 14.99 -26.94 -7.98
C ALA A 82 13.62 -26.39 -7.47
N THR A 83 13.52 -25.53 -6.43
CA THR A 83 14.11 -24.16 -6.32
C THR A 83 14.34 -23.71 -4.85
N ARG A 84 14.97 -22.54 -4.65
CA ARG A 84 15.44 -21.93 -3.38
C ARG A 84 14.33 -21.30 -2.51
N PRO A 85 14.59 -21.13 -1.20
CA PRO A 85 14.00 -20.03 -0.41
C PRO A 85 15.05 -19.20 0.38
N GLY A 86 14.74 -17.91 0.63
CA GLY A 86 15.23 -17.15 1.81
C GLY A 86 14.39 -17.52 3.06
N HIS A 87 14.74 -17.30 4.34
CA HIS A 87 15.46 -16.19 5.00
C HIS A 87 14.69 -14.85 4.82
N GLN A 88 14.21 -14.08 5.82
CA GLN A 88 13.55 -14.20 7.16
C GLN A 88 13.05 -12.77 7.62
N ARG A 89 11.89 -12.58 8.32
CA ARG A 89 11.17 -11.37 8.94
C ARG A 89 11.35 -9.88 8.43
N THR A 90 10.45 -9.01 8.92
CA THR A 90 10.52 -7.59 9.40
C THR A 90 11.01 -6.46 8.47
N ASN A 91 10.72 -5.18 8.83
CA ASN A 91 11.64 -4.08 8.47
C ASN A 91 11.17 -2.60 8.30
N SER A 92 11.29 -1.71 9.30
CA SER A 92 10.83 -0.30 9.31
C SER A 92 11.79 0.81 8.78
N ALA A 93 11.19 1.92 8.30
CA ALA A 93 11.55 3.37 8.40
C ALA A 93 12.93 3.97 7.93
N ALA A 94 12.87 5.21 7.34
CA ALA A 94 13.45 6.49 7.91
C ALA A 94 14.27 7.47 6.98
N LEU A 95 13.75 8.71 6.76
CA LEU A 95 14.44 10.05 6.73
C LEU A 95 15.45 10.39 5.57
N ARG A 96 15.75 11.65 5.14
CA ARG A 96 15.23 13.04 5.38
C ARG A 96 15.73 14.08 4.33
N THR A 97 14.98 15.20 4.15
CA THR A 97 15.37 16.58 3.69
C THR A 97 16.07 16.78 2.32
N SER A 98 15.81 17.82 1.49
CA SER A 98 14.80 18.90 1.36
C SER A 98 15.01 19.59 -0.04
N THR A 99 14.54 20.77 -0.50
CA THR A 99 13.98 22.04 0.06
C THR A 99 13.35 22.92 -1.06
N LEU A 100 12.73 24.07 -0.72
CA LEU A 100 12.28 25.21 -1.57
C LEU A 100 11.00 25.07 -2.43
N ARG A 101 10.44 26.24 -2.81
CA ARG A 101 9.11 26.59 -3.36
C ARG A 101 9.30 27.73 -4.41
N PRO A 102 8.28 28.26 -5.17
CA PRO A 102 6.82 28.27 -4.91
C PRO A 102 5.90 28.03 -6.15
N GLY A 103 4.57 28.08 -5.96
CA GLY A 103 3.62 28.52 -7.01
C GLY A 103 2.28 27.75 -7.15
N ALA A 104 1.19 28.41 -6.75
CA ALA A 104 -0.20 28.25 -7.23
C ALA A 104 -0.96 26.89 -7.12
N THR A 105 -2.29 26.99 -7.26
CA THR A 105 -3.37 25.99 -7.18
C THR A 105 -4.32 26.21 -8.40
N PRO A 106 -5.49 25.55 -8.58
CA PRO A 106 -6.16 24.49 -7.81
C PRO A 106 -6.73 23.31 -8.67
N ALA A 107 -7.55 22.46 -8.03
CA ALA A 107 -8.61 21.59 -8.60
C ALA A 107 -8.19 20.34 -9.41
N SER A 108 -8.96 19.23 -9.39
CA SER A 108 -9.99 18.74 -8.43
C SER A 108 -10.34 17.26 -8.73
N THR A 109 -11.02 16.59 -7.77
CA THR A 109 -12.00 15.48 -7.97
C THR A 109 -11.59 14.19 -8.73
N SER A 110 -12.10 12.98 -8.42
CA SER A 110 -12.79 12.41 -7.24
C SER A 110 -13.04 10.90 -7.48
N SER A 111 -13.45 10.16 -6.43
CA SER A 111 -14.41 9.02 -6.46
C SER A 111 -14.11 7.74 -7.28
N ASN A 112 -14.55 6.52 -6.90
CA ASN A 112 -15.13 6.01 -5.64
C ASN A 112 -15.18 4.46 -5.62
N ALA A 113 -14.96 3.86 -4.43
CA ALA A 113 -15.71 2.70 -3.85
C ALA A 113 -15.80 1.36 -4.65
N SER A 114 -16.30 0.22 -4.12
CA SER A 114 -16.97 -0.08 -2.83
C SER A 114 -16.72 -1.53 -2.35
N SER A 115 -16.84 -1.79 -1.05
CA SER A 115 -16.80 -3.14 -0.42
C SER A 115 -18.18 -3.84 -0.29
N PRO A 116 -18.18 -5.15 0.05
CA PRO A 116 -19.22 -5.81 0.90
C PRO A 116 -18.61 -6.82 1.94
N ARG A 117 -19.28 -7.42 2.96
CA ARG A 117 -20.53 -7.16 3.73
C ARG A 117 -20.60 -8.07 5.02
N SER A 118 -20.35 -7.57 6.23
CA SER A 118 -20.83 -8.21 7.50
C SER A 118 -20.70 -7.24 8.69
N GLN A 119 -21.77 -6.77 9.37
CA GLN A 119 -22.80 -7.42 10.21
C GLN A 119 -22.47 -7.44 11.73
N SER A 120 -23.48 -7.13 12.55
CA SER A 120 -23.43 -6.82 14.01
C SER A 120 -24.31 -7.83 14.80
N PRO A 121 -24.66 -7.70 16.13
CA PRO A 121 -24.22 -6.75 17.18
C PRO A 121 -24.03 -7.35 18.63
N ALA A 122 -23.69 -6.44 19.59
CA ALA A 122 -24.15 -6.37 21.00
C ALA A 122 -23.60 -7.26 22.16
N ARG A 123 -23.03 -6.62 23.21
CA ARG A 123 -23.62 -6.40 24.58
C ARG A 123 -22.55 -6.19 25.69
N ILE A 124 -22.94 -5.46 26.74
CA ILE A 124 -22.16 -4.93 27.90
C ILE A 124 -22.85 -5.46 29.19
N PRO A 125 -22.18 -5.85 30.33
CA PRO A 125 -21.56 -4.87 31.26
C PRO A 125 -20.39 -5.25 32.21
N GLN A 126 -19.62 -4.20 32.56
CA GLN A 126 -19.02 -3.84 33.88
C GLN A 126 -18.05 -4.78 34.64
N GLY A 127 -16.91 -4.21 35.07
CA GLY A 127 -16.01 -4.80 36.07
C GLY A 127 -14.66 -4.07 36.23
N THR A 128 -14.59 -3.07 37.12
CA THR A 128 -13.33 -2.45 37.63
C THR A 128 -12.89 -3.15 38.93
N PRO A 129 -11.67 -2.96 39.52
CA PRO A 129 -10.72 -1.85 39.31
C PRO A 129 -9.19 -2.13 39.33
N SER A 130 -8.43 -1.08 38.95
CA SER A 130 -7.15 -0.62 39.57
C SER A 130 -5.79 -1.34 39.42
N ALA A 131 -4.78 -0.46 39.27
CA ALA A 131 -3.43 -0.48 39.88
C ALA A 131 -2.22 -1.16 39.19
N ASN A 132 -1.67 -0.46 38.20
CA ASN A 132 -0.31 0.16 38.20
C ASN A 132 0.98 -0.60 38.64
N LYS A 133 1.96 -0.47 37.72
CA LYS A 133 3.39 -0.05 37.90
C LYS A 133 4.54 -1.08 38.15
N ILE A 134 5.40 -1.17 37.12
CA ILE A 134 6.88 -0.89 37.10
C ILE A 134 7.83 -1.79 37.93
N ALA A 135 8.33 -2.85 37.28
CA ALA A 135 9.72 -3.06 36.79
C ALA A 135 11.01 -3.01 37.68
N ARG A 136 12.05 -3.69 37.13
CA ARG A 136 13.54 -3.48 37.20
C ARG A 136 14.46 -4.42 38.03
N THR A 137 15.31 -5.13 37.26
CA THR A 137 16.80 -5.31 37.36
C THR A 137 17.50 -6.20 38.41
N ASN A 138 18.10 -7.29 37.88
CA ASN A 138 19.54 -7.68 37.91
C ASN A 138 20.26 -8.31 39.13
N ALA A 139 21.09 -9.32 38.78
CA ALA A 139 22.36 -9.77 39.38
C ALA A 139 22.32 -10.56 40.72
N PRO A 140 23.36 -11.35 41.11
CA PRO A 140 24.73 -11.45 40.53
C PRO A 140 25.25 -12.89 40.18
N SER A 141 26.55 -12.96 39.85
CA SER A 141 27.39 -14.08 39.32
C SER A 141 27.89 -15.09 40.42
N PRO A 142 28.92 -16.01 40.30
CA PRO A 142 30.22 -15.87 39.57
C PRO A 142 31.03 -17.14 39.05
N THR A 143 32.07 -16.83 38.23
CA THR A 143 33.45 -17.42 38.10
C THR A 143 33.82 -18.88 37.71
N LYS A 144 34.64 -19.00 36.62
CA LYS A 144 36.01 -19.62 36.46
C LYS A 144 36.22 -20.15 35.01
N ARG A 145 37.43 -20.36 34.45
CA ARG A 145 38.72 -19.61 34.34
C ARG A 145 39.61 -20.38 33.32
N VAL A 146 40.18 -19.70 32.30
CA VAL A 146 41.49 -19.82 31.54
C VAL A 146 42.44 -21.06 31.69
N PRO A 147 43.49 -21.31 30.83
CA PRO A 147 44.15 -20.44 29.81
C PRO A 147 44.62 -21.08 28.45
N ALA A 148 45.27 -20.24 27.62
CA ALA A 148 46.48 -20.51 26.78
C ALA A 148 46.36 -21.15 25.36
N LEU A 149 47.18 -20.79 24.35
CA LEU A 149 48.13 -19.66 24.15
C LEU A 149 48.59 -19.49 22.66
N THR A 150 49.29 -18.37 22.38
CA THR A 150 50.35 -18.13 21.33
C THR A 150 50.07 -18.05 19.81
N LEU A 151 50.33 -16.84 19.28
CA LEU A 151 51.25 -16.50 18.14
C LEU A 151 50.99 -16.93 16.67
N GLN A 152 50.57 -15.96 15.84
CA GLN A 152 51.36 -15.23 14.81
C GLN A 152 52.73 -15.80 14.29
N PRO A 153 53.27 -15.37 13.10
CA PRO A 153 52.70 -14.50 12.04
C PRO A 153 53.10 -14.76 10.55
N ARG A 154 52.58 -13.88 9.65
CA ARG A 154 53.24 -13.21 8.48
C ARG A 154 53.42 -13.91 7.11
N ARG A 155 53.02 -13.12 6.08
CA ARG A 155 53.68 -12.86 4.75
C ARG A 155 53.69 -14.00 3.70
N SER A 156 53.52 -13.80 2.39
CA SER A 156 53.31 -12.61 1.53
C SER A 156 53.40 -13.03 0.05
N LEU A 157 52.75 -12.27 -0.83
CA LEU A 157 53.19 -11.91 -2.20
C LEU A 157 53.37 -13.01 -3.30
N ALA A 158 52.30 -13.19 -4.06
CA ALA A 158 52.12 -12.62 -5.42
C ALA A 158 52.73 -13.26 -6.71
N LEU A 159 52.05 -12.87 -7.81
CA LEU A 159 52.56 -12.53 -9.16
C LEU A 159 52.46 -13.57 -10.32
N ARG A 160 51.53 -13.23 -11.25
CA ARG A 160 51.65 -13.19 -12.73
C ARG A 160 51.55 -14.46 -13.63
N GLN A 161 50.67 -14.30 -14.64
CA GLN A 161 50.83 -14.63 -16.07
C GLN A 161 50.80 -16.10 -16.57
N SER A 162 49.61 -16.54 -17.02
CA SER A 162 49.13 -16.47 -18.44
C SER A 162 50.15 -16.51 -19.61
N PRO A 163 49.78 -16.97 -20.84
CA PRO A 163 48.63 -17.81 -21.28
C PRO A 163 48.96 -18.84 -22.43
N ASN A 164 47.93 -19.28 -23.16
CA ASN A 164 47.88 -19.86 -24.53
C ASN A 164 47.95 -21.39 -24.78
N SER A 165 46.80 -21.93 -25.24
CA SER A 165 46.49 -22.76 -26.44
C SER A 165 47.63 -23.53 -27.20
N ASP A 166 47.45 -24.72 -27.80
CA ASP A 166 46.47 -25.08 -28.85
C ASP A 166 46.35 -26.61 -29.16
N VAL A 167 45.11 -27.03 -29.54
CA VAL A 167 44.63 -27.94 -30.63
C VAL A 167 45.42 -29.21 -31.10
N PRO A 168 44.75 -30.36 -31.45
CA PRO A 168 45.38 -31.69 -31.69
C PRO A 168 45.54 -32.09 -33.19
N PRO A 169 45.88 -33.37 -33.49
CA PRO A 169 44.86 -34.25 -34.13
C PRO A 169 44.90 -35.76 -33.76
N SER A 170 43.89 -36.50 -34.27
CA SER A 170 43.66 -37.96 -34.15
C SER A 170 44.34 -38.75 -35.33
N PRO A 171 43.99 -39.98 -35.81
CA PRO A 171 42.80 -40.86 -35.56
C PRO A 171 43.02 -42.40 -35.45
N LYS A 172 41.99 -43.13 -34.99
CA LYS A 172 41.29 -44.23 -35.72
C LYS A 172 40.19 -44.92 -34.89
N SER A 173 39.15 -45.37 -35.59
CA SER A 173 37.96 -46.15 -35.15
C SER A 173 37.86 -47.43 -36.04
N PRO A 174 36.80 -48.30 -36.08
CA PRO A 174 35.44 -48.21 -35.49
C PRO A 174 34.86 -49.53 -34.89
N GLY A 175 33.59 -49.50 -34.45
CA GLY A 175 32.73 -50.71 -34.31
C GLY A 175 31.67 -50.68 -33.19
N PRO A 176 30.38 -50.36 -33.47
CA PRO A 176 29.25 -50.44 -32.53
C PRO A 176 28.49 -51.79 -32.63
N PRO A 177 27.48 -52.07 -31.77
CA PRO A 177 26.10 -51.80 -32.22
C PRO A 177 25.04 -51.36 -31.18
N PHE A 178 23.94 -50.88 -31.75
CA PHE A 178 22.56 -50.59 -31.31
C PHE A 178 21.74 -51.83 -30.85
N SER A 179 20.48 -51.77 -30.36
CA SER A 179 19.66 -50.76 -29.63
C SER A 179 18.23 -51.30 -29.33
N LYS A 180 17.44 -50.53 -28.53
CA LYS A 180 15.95 -50.38 -28.55
C LYS A 180 15.00 -51.48 -28.00
N THR A 181 14.10 -50.98 -27.13
CA THR A 181 12.63 -51.22 -27.01
C THR A 181 11.99 -52.54 -26.54
N SER A 182 11.05 -52.33 -25.61
CA SER A 182 9.73 -52.98 -25.46
C SER A 182 9.50 -54.04 -24.38
N ALA A 183 8.23 -54.14 -24.02
CA ALA A 183 7.67 -54.56 -22.74
C ALA A 183 7.38 -56.06 -22.55
N ALA A 184 7.12 -56.39 -21.27
CA ALA A 184 6.11 -57.32 -20.77
C ALA A 184 6.40 -58.83 -20.58
N ALA A 185 5.69 -59.35 -19.56
CA ALA A 185 5.18 -60.71 -19.34
C ALA A 185 6.07 -61.83 -18.73
N ALA A 186 5.61 -62.28 -17.55
CA ALA A 186 5.56 -63.66 -17.04
C ALA A 186 6.82 -64.35 -16.45
N ALA A 187 6.53 -65.31 -15.56
CA ALA A 187 7.44 -66.23 -14.85
C ALA A 187 7.13 -67.70 -15.27
N PRO A 188 7.64 -68.82 -14.66
CA PRO A 188 7.44 -69.15 -13.22
C PRO A 188 8.49 -70.07 -12.50
N THR A 189 8.39 -70.12 -11.15
CA THR A 189 8.59 -71.26 -10.20
C THR A 189 9.89 -72.12 -10.19
N VAL A 190 10.76 -72.16 -9.13
CA VAL A 190 10.72 -72.79 -7.76
C VAL A 190 10.75 -74.34 -7.71
N PRO A 191 11.10 -75.05 -6.58
CA PRO A 191 11.34 -74.67 -5.15
C PRO A 191 12.71 -75.15 -4.58
N SER A 192 13.02 -75.51 -3.31
CA SER A 192 12.36 -75.81 -2.01
C SER A 192 13.46 -75.97 -0.90
N ILE A 193 13.36 -75.93 0.45
CA ILE A 193 12.37 -75.60 1.54
C ILE A 193 13.20 -75.04 2.74
N ALA A 194 12.73 -74.05 3.53
CA ALA A 194 13.12 -73.88 4.97
C ALA A 194 12.23 -72.90 5.80
N VAL A 195 11.05 -73.37 6.26
CA VAL A 195 10.37 -73.13 7.58
C VAL A 195 10.62 -71.81 8.38
N PRO A 196 9.60 -71.10 8.96
CA PRO A 196 8.23 -70.80 8.48
C PRO A 196 7.71 -69.36 8.83
N ARG A 197 6.68 -68.82 8.12
CA ARG A 197 5.59 -67.96 8.68
C ARG A 197 4.59 -67.45 7.61
N ASN A 198 3.29 -67.63 7.86
CA ASN A 198 2.15 -66.94 7.22
C ASN A 198 1.54 -65.98 8.27
N ALA A 199 1.11 -64.74 8.02
CA ALA A 199 0.18 -64.16 7.02
C ALA A 199 -1.31 -64.36 7.40
N PRO A 200 -2.27 -63.45 7.07
CA PRO A 200 -2.20 -62.35 6.08
C PRO A 200 -2.56 -60.93 6.63
N ARG A 201 -3.11 -60.05 5.77
CA ARG A 201 -3.53 -58.64 6.01
C ARG A 201 -5.04 -58.55 6.34
N THR A 202 -5.51 -57.45 6.97
CA THR A 202 -6.50 -56.45 6.43
C THR A 202 -6.99 -55.42 7.47
N SER A 203 -7.41 -54.24 6.96
CA SER A 203 -8.55 -53.37 7.39
C SER A 203 -8.78 -52.86 8.84
N SER A 204 -9.19 -51.59 8.89
CA SER A 204 -10.05 -50.90 9.90
C SER A 204 -11.43 -51.61 10.10
N PRO A 205 -12.38 -51.18 10.98
CA PRO A 205 -12.53 -49.88 11.65
C PRO A 205 -12.95 -49.95 13.17
N LEU A 206 -13.99 -49.19 13.57
CA LEU A 206 -14.38 -48.80 14.94
C LEU A 206 -15.51 -49.68 15.56
N SER A 207 -15.72 -49.49 16.88
CA SER A 207 -16.96 -49.73 17.68
C SER A 207 -17.30 -51.13 18.26
N ILE A 208 -17.11 -51.28 19.58
CA ILE A 208 -18.14 -51.47 20.66
C ILE A 208 -19.49 -52.11 20.23
N PRO A 209 -20.12 -53.09 20.96
CA PRO A 209 -19.83 -53.79 22.25
C PRO A 209 -19.74 -55.35 22.01
N PRO A 210 -20.19 -56.34 22.84
CA PRO A 210 -20.61 -56.40 24.26
C PRO A 210 -20.08 -57.61 25.13
N GLU A 211 -20.46 -57.57 26.41
CA GLU A 211 -20.86 -58.60 27.43
C GLU A 211 -20.40 -60.10 27.47
N THR A 212 -20.34 -60.55 28.75
CA THR A 212 -20.64 -61.87 29.37
C THR A 212 -19.75 -63.13 29.20
N GLU A 213 -19.16 -63.50 30.35
CA GLU A 213 -19.37 -64.76 31.12
C GLU A 213 -18.29 -65.85 31.32
N THR A 214 -18.08 -66.13 32.61
CA THR A 214 -17.68 -67.40 33.26
C THR A 214 -16.25 -67.97 33.08
N GLY A 215 -15.40 -67.70 34.08
CA GLY A 215 -15.05 -68.74 35.05
C GLY A 215 -13.59 -69.26 35.10
N GLU A 216 -13.06 -69.67 36.26
CA GLU A 216 -13.49 -69.40 37.65
C GLU A 216 -12.41 -69.74 38.70
N ILE A 217 -12.67 -69.34 39.96
CA ILE A 217 -12.18 -69.94 41.24
C ILE A 217 -10.81 -69.48 41.82
N HIS A 218 -10.92 -68.46 42.71
CA HIS A 218 -10.42 -68.41 44.11
C HIS A 218 -8.93 -68.15 44.44
N SER A 219 -8.53 -67.63 45.61
CA SER A 219 -9.11 -66.80 46.72
C SER A 219 -8.01 -66.67 47.83
N PRO A 220 -8.20 -66.02 49.02
CA PRO A 220 -9.24 -65.09 49.51
C PRO A 220 -8.70 -63.63 49.72
N SER A 221 -9.52 -62.56 49.74
CA SER A 221 -10.38 -62.03 50.84
C SER A 221 -9.60 -61.37 52.02
N THR A 222 -9.99 -60.24 52.64
CA THR A 222 -11.34 -59.62 52.80
C THR A 222 -11.29 -58.08 52.94
N SER A 223 -12.42 -57.40 52.67
CA SER A 223 -12.67 -55.94 52.78
C SER A 223 -13.44 -55.59 54.10
N PRO A 224 -14.43 -54.66 54.25
CA PRO A 224 -14.78 -53.35 53.60
C PRO A 224 -15.33 -52.22 54.56
N ARG A 225 -15.77 -51.08 53.98
CA ARG A 225 -17.08 -50.35 54.21
C ARG A 225 -17.41 -49.40 55.43
N ILE A 226 -17.98 -48.23 55.05
CA ILE A 226 -19.02 -47.31 55.64
C ILE A 226 -18.90 -46.49 56.97
N VAL A 227 -19.79 -45.47 56.98
CA VAL A 227 -20.47 -44.63 58.01
C VAL A 227 -19.84 -43.30 58.50
N ALA A 228 -20.71 -42.28 58.57
CA ALA A 228 -20.63 -41.04 59.35
C ALA A 228 -21.41 -41.26 60.70
N PRO A 229 -22.01 -40.27 61.43
CA PRO A 229 -21.97 -38.79 61.38
C PRO A 229 -21.78 -38.13 62.79
N ILE A 230 -22.30 -36.90 62.97
CA ILE A 230 -22.68 -36.21 64.24
C ILE A 230 -21.70 -35.17 64.84
N HIS A 231 -22.17 -33.90 64.85
CA HIS A 231 -22.08 -32.80 65.85
C HIS A 231 -21.18 -33.01 67.11
N GLU A 232 -20.54 -32.05 67.81
CA GLU A 232 -21.02 -30.75 68.29
C GLU A 232 -19.90 -29.99 69.09
N ARG A 233 -20.00 -28.65 69.16
CA ARG A 233 -19.64 -27.72 70.28
C ARG A 233 -18.32 -27.76 71.09
N SER A 234 -17.62 -26.61 70.97
CA SER A 234 -17.20 -25.69 72.06
C SER A 234 -16.07 -26.03 73.06
N VAL A 235 -15.07 -25.13 73.03
CA VAL A 235 -14.45 -24.42 74.19
C VAL A 235 -13.92 -25.24 75.37
N ILE A 236 -12.61 -25.13 75.65
CA ILE A 236 -12.02 -24.74 76.96
C ILE A 236 -10.50 -24.59 76.80
N SER A 237 -9.95 -23.49 77.32
CA SER A 237 -8.51 -23.37 77.62
C SER A 237 -8.28 -23.63 79.09
N PRO A 238 -7.17 -24.29 79.46
CA PRO A 238 -6.40 -23.80 80.62
C PRO A 238 -4.94 -23.49 80.28
N GLN A 239 -4.34 -22.65 81.12
CA GLN A 239 -2.90 -22.33 81.14
C GLN A 239 -2.09 -23.47 81.77
N ILE A 240 -0.75 -23.44 81.63
CA ILE A 240 0.14 -23.47 82.82
C ILE A 240 1.59 -23.03 82.51
N VAL A 241 2.08 -22.08 83.32
CA VAL A 241 3.48 -21.80 83.73
C VAL A 241 4.57 -21.51 82.67
N SER A 242 5.12 -20.28 82.74
CA SER A 242 6.42 -19.88 82.17
C SER A 242 7.60 -20.30 83.06
N PRO A 243 8.83 -20.33 82.53
CA PRO A 243 9.89 -19.60 83.23
C PRO A 243 10.82 -18.75 82.33
N VAL A 244 11.17 -17.58 82.85
CA VAL A 244 12.45 -16.82 82.76
C VAL A 244 13.20 -16.75 81.41
N ALA A 245 13.46 -15.52 80.96
CA ALA A 245 14.24 -15.20 79.75
C ALA A 245 15.75 -15.56 79.87
N PRO A 246 16.48 -15.58 78.73
CA PRO A 246 17.26 -14.37 78.44
C PRO A 246 17.22 -13.91 76.98
N ALA A 247 17.27 -12.59 76.79
CA ALA A 247 17.78 -11.93 75.58
C ALA A 247 19.33 -11.75 75.72
N PRO A 248 20.11 -11.37 74.68
CA PRO A 248 19.68 -10.90 73.36
C PRO A 248 20.45 -11.46 72.14
N ARG A 249 19.84 -11.36 70.95
CA ARG A 249 20.53 -11.00 69.68
C ARG A 249 19.52 -10.68 68.56
N PRO A 250 19.63 -9.55 67.84
CA PRO A 250 18.78 -9.25 66.68
C PRO A 250 19.55 -9.44 65.36
N GLN A 251 19.21 -10.45 64.54
CA GLN A 251 19.76 -10.56 63.18
C GLN A 251 18.96 -11.44 62.18
N ASP A 252 18.20 -12.43 62.63
CA ASP A 252 17.70 -13.50 61.73
C ASP A 252 16.33 -13.24 61.07
N ASP A 253 15.55 -12.26 61.55
CA ASP A 253 14.22 -11.95 60.98
C ASP A 253 14.28 -11.49 59.53
N THR A 254 15.36 -10.78 59.14
CA THR A 254 15.56 -10.35 57.75
C THR A 254 15.82 -11.52 56.81
N GLU A 255 16.62 -12.52 57.21
CA GLU A 255 16.82 -13.72 56.38
C GLU A 255 15.52 -14.54 56.28
N LEU A 256 14.76 -14.69 57.37
CA LEU A 256 13.45 -15.34 57.34
C LEU A 256 12.45 -14.62 56.43
N GLN A 257 12.49 -13.29 56.37
CA GLN A 257 11.63 -12.48 55.51
C GLN A 257 12.07 -12.52 54.03
N GLU A 258 13.38 -12.50 53.75
CA GLU A 258 13.91 -12.71 52.40
C GLU A 258 13.63 -14.12 51.88
N LEU A 259 13.80 -15.17 52.71
CA LEU A 259 13.48 -16.54 52.33
C LEU A 259 11.98 -16.70 52.02
N ARG A 260 11.09 -16.08 52.81
CA ARG A 260 9.64 -16.05 52.53
C ARG A 260 9.32 -15.30 51.22
N ALA A 261 10.01 -14.19 50.94
CA ALA A 261 9.86 -13.47 49.67
C ALA A 261 10.35 -14.32 48.48
N LYS A 262 11.48 -15.00 48.63
CA LYS A 262 12.08 -15.87 47.61
C LYS A 262 11.23 -17.10 47.32
N VAL A 263 10.62 -17.71 48.34
CA VAL A 263 9.59 -18.75 48.16
C VAL A 263 8.41 -18.21 47.36
N ARG A 264 7.85 -17.05 47.72
CA ARG A 264 6.73 -16.44 46.96
C ARG A 264 7.06 -16.17 45.50
N VAL A 265 8.29 -15.73 45.19
CA VAL A 265 8.75 -15.52 43.81
C VAL A 265 8.89 -16.84 43.04
N LEU A 266 9.37 -17.91 43.68
CA LEU A 266 9.44 -19.24 43.08
C LEU A 266 8.07 -19.88 42.90
N GLU A 267 7.12 -19.63 43.81
CA GLU A 267 5.72 -20.04 43.67
C GLU A 267 5.03 -19.30 42.52
N ALA A 268 5.18 -17.97 42.43
CA ALA A 268 4.69 -17.17 41.33
C ALA A 268 5.24 -17.66 39.97
N LYS A 269 6.56 -17.84 39.88
CA LYS A 269 7.18 -18.40 38.67
C LYS A 269 6.62 -19.79 38.35
N ARG A 270 6.45 -20.68 39.34
CA ARG A 270 5.85 -22.01 39.12
C ARG A 270 4.40 -21.93 38.62
N THR A 271 3.64 -20.90 39.00
CA THR A 271 2.29 -20.66 38.43
C THR A 271 2.34 -20.13 37.00
N ASP A 272 3.34 -19.33 36.63
CA ASP A 272 3.51 -18.85 35.24
C ASP A 272 4.08 -19.92 34.32
N ASP A 273 5.10 -20.67 34.74
CA ASP A 273 5.58 -21.87 34.06
C ASP A 273 4.41 -22.87 33.85
N GLY A 274 3.53 -23.02 34.85
CA GLY A 274 2.32 -23.85 34.78
C GLY A 274 1.19 -23.30 33.91
N ARG A 275 1.13 -21.98 33.67
CA ARG A 275 0.23 -21.38 32.66
C ARG A 275 0.76 -21.65 31.27
N HIS A 276 2.06 -21.44 31.04
CA HIS A 276 2.70 -21.65 29.75
C HIS A 276 2.66 -23.12 29.31
N ILE A 277 2.81 -24.08 30.23
CA ILE A 277 2.59 -25.50 29.94
C ILE A 277 1.17 -25.77 29.42
N ARG A 278 0.13 -25.21 30.05
CA ARG A 278 -1.26 -25.37 29.61
C ARG A 278 -1.53 -24.72 28.25
N GLU A 279 -0.90 -23.59 27.97
CA GLU A 279 -1.00 -22.91 26.68
C GLU A 279 -0.36 -23.74 25.55
N LEU A 280 0.80 -24.37 25.82
CA LEU A 280 1.42 -25.33 24.93
C LEU A 280 0.62 -26.63 24.79
N GLU A 281 -0.03 -27.10 25.86
CA GLU A 281 -0.94 -28.26 25.82
C GLU A 281 -2.18 -27.97 24.94
N ASN A 282 -2.79 -26.79 25.05
CA ASN A 282 -3.88 -26.33 24.19
C ASN A 282 -3.44 -26.25 22.72
N GLN A 283 -2.33 -25.57 22.42
CA GLN A 283 -1.80 -25.47 21.04
C GLN A 283 -1.49 -26.85 20.44
N LEU A 284 -1.06 -27.80 21.26
CA LEU A 284 -0.79 -29.18 20.87
C LEU A 284 -2.09 -30.00 20.69
N GLU A 285 -3.18 -29.66 21.37
CA GLU A 285 -4.52 -30.22 21.13
C GLU A 285 -5.17 -29.64 19.86
N ASP A 286 -5.06 -28.33 19.63
CA ASP A 286 -5.46 -27.68 18.38
C ASP A 286 -4.72 -28.29 17.18
N ALA A 287 -3.40 -28.47 17.28
CA ALA A 287 -2.59 -29.11 16.23
C ALA A 287 -3.03 -30.57 15.96
N LYS A 288 -3.38 -31.34 17.01
CA LYS A 288 -3.97 -32.69 16.83
C LYS A 288 -5.31 -32.62 16.10
N SER A 289 -6.14 -31.61 16.37
CA SER A 289 -7.44 -31.45 15.71
C SER A 289 -7.29 -31.23 14.20
N PHE A 290 -6.35 -30.38 13.77
CA PHE A 290 -6.04 -30.18 12.34
C PHE A 290 -5.52 -31.45 11.68
N ILE A 291 -4.65 -32.20 12.36
CA ILE A 291 -4.15 -33.51 11.89
C ILE A 291 -5.30 -34.52 11.73
N ALA A 292 -6.30 -34.51 12.62
CA ALA A 292 -7.47 -35.38 12.55
C ALA A 292 -8.49 -34.97 11.45
N VAL A 293 -8.53 -33.70 11.05
CA VAL A 293 -9.37 -33.21 9.94
C VAL A 293 -8.72 -33.46 8.57
N LYS A 294 -7.39 -33.37 8.47
CA LYS A 294 -6.62 -33.58 7.23
C LYS A 294 -7.04 -34.81 6.39
N PRO A 295 -7.16 -36.05 6.95
CA PRO A 295 -7.59 -37.21 6.15
C PRO A 295 -9.04 -37.11 5.64
N LYS A 296 -9.93 -36.37 6.32
CA LYS A 296 -11.31 -36.16 5.84
C LYS A 296 -11.36 -35.22 4.64
N LEU A 297 -10.54 -34.16 4.65
CA LEU A 297 -10.37 -33.24 3.52
C LEU A 297 -9.70 -33.97 2.33
N GLN A 298 -8.68 -34.78 2.59
CA GLN A 298 -8.01 -35.56 1.55
C GLN A 298 -8.94 -36.63 0.93
N LEU A 299 -9.85 -37.22 1.71
CA LEU A 299 -10.87 -38.13 1.19
C LEU A 299 -11.91 -37.39 0.34
N LYS A 300 -12.37 -36.20 0.77
CA LYS A 300 -13.24 -35.34 -0.08
C LYS A 300 -12.56 -34.92 -1.39
N LEU A 301 -11.28 -34.58 -1.36
CA LEU A 301 -10.51 -34.23 -2.56
C LEU A 301 -10.46 -35.40 -3.55
N ASN A 302 -10.15 -36.61 -3.06
CA ASN A 302 -10.15 -37.82 -3.89
C ASN A 302 -11.54 -38.15 -4.44
N GLN A 303 -12.61 -37.93 -3.67
CA GLN A 303 -13.98 -38.15 -4.11
C GLN A 303 -14.36 -37.17 -5.23
N LEU A 304 -14.13 -35.86 -5.04
CA LEU A 304 -14.39 -34.86 -6.08
C LEU A 304 -13.56 -35.11 -7.35
N GLN A 305 -12.33 -35.63 -7.24
CA GLN A 305 -11.54 -36.06 -8.39
C GLN A 305 -12.14 -37.28 -9.11
N GLN A 306 -12.76 -38.22 -8.39
CA GLN A 306 -13.48 -39.34 -9.00
C GLN A 306 -14.77 -38.89 -9.70
N ASP A 307 -15.54 -37.99 -9.07
CA ASP A 307 -16.77 -37.42 -9.63
C ASP A 307 -16.47 -36.61 -10.91
N LEU A 308 -15.37 -35.85 -10.94
CA LEU A 308 -14.88 -35.12 -12.11
C LEU A 308 -14.44 -36.07 -13.25
N ILE A 309 -13.87 -37.25 -12.92
CA ILE A 309 -13.50 -38.28 -13.91
C ILE A 309 -14.75 -39.02 -14.43
N ALA A 310 -15.77 -39.23 -13.59
CA ALA A 310 -17.04 -39.86 -13.99
C ALA A 310 -17.82 -38.95 -14.95
N THR A 311 -18.08 -37.71 -14.55
CA THR A 311 -18.79 -36.70 -15.37
C THR A 311 -18.08 -36.43 -16.70
N LYS A 312 -16.74 -36.44 -16.75
CA LYS A 312 -15.98 -36.33 -18.02
C LYS A 312 -16.13 -37.55 -18.94
N ARG A 313 -16.49 -38.73 -18.43
CA ARG A 313 -16.83 -39.90 -19.27
C ARG A 313 -18.27 -39.81 -19.75
N GLU A 314 -19.21 -39.49 -18.85
CA GLU A 314 -20.62 -39.30 -19.21
C GLU A 314 -20.79 -38.24 -20.29
N LEU A 315 -20.02 -37.14 -20.24
CA LEU A 315 -19.96 -36.13 -21.29
C LEU A 315 -19.43 -36.68 -22.63
N ALA A 316 -18.37 -37.49 -22.60
CA ALA A 316 -17.78 -38.08 -23.82
C ALA A 316 -18.71 -39.13 -24.44
N ASP A 317 -19.35 -39.98 -23.63
CA ASP A 317 -20.32 -40.97 -24.06
C ASP A 317 -21.57 -40.29 -24.66
N ALA A 318 -22.03 -39.18 -24.06
CA ALA A 318 -23.11 -38.35 -24.60
C ALA A 318 -22.73 -37.66 -25.93
N GLN A 319 -21.49 -37.16 -26.06
CA GLN A 319 -20.99 -36.58 -27.31
C GLN A 319 -20.89 -37.63 -28.43
N GLN A 320 -20.46 -38.86 -28.13
CA GLN A 320 -20.48 -39.96 -29.10
C GLN A 320 -21.90 -40.37 -29.49
N LEU A 321 -22.86 -40.35 -28.56
CA LEU A 321 -24.27 -40.57 -28.87
C LEU A 321 -24.87 -39.46 -29.75
N SER A 322 -24.45 -38.19 -29.58
CA SER A 322 -24.83 -37.09 -30.47
C SER A 322 -24.33 -37.32 -31.89
N GLN A 323 -23.02 -37.60 -32.06
CA GLN A 323 -22.42 -37.87 -33.37
C GLN A 323 -23.03 -39.09 -34.09
N LEU A 324 -23.43 -40.12 -33.33
CA LEU A 324 -24.16 -41.28 -33.87
C LEU A 324 -25.64 -41.00 -34.17
N ALA A 325 -26.25 -39.96 -33.59
CA ALA A 325 -27.58 -39.48 -33.94
C ALA A 325 -27.52 -38.57 -35.18
N GLU A 326 -26.57 -37.64 -35.23
CA GLU A 326 -26.26 -36.78 -36.38
C GLU A 326 -25.99 -37.62 -37.64
N GLY A 327 -25.14 -38.66 -37.54
CA GLY A 327 -24.90 -39.59 -38.65
C GLY A 327 -26.17 -40.29 -39.15
N ARG A 328 -27.08 -40.69 -38.24
CA ARG A 328 -28.37 -41.28 -38.65
C ARG A 328 -29.31 -40.28 -39.30
N VAL A 329 -29.27 -39.00 -38.90
CA VAL A 329 -30.06 -37.95 -39.56
C VAL A 329 -29.59 -37.79 -41.00
N VAL A 330 -28.27 -37.79 -41.24
CA VAL A 330 -27.70 -37.82 -42.60
C VAL A 330 -28.10 -39.10 -43.35
N ASP A 331 -27.96 -40.29 -42.74
CA ASP A 331 -28.40 -41.55 -43.37
C ASP A 331 -29.89 -41.50 -43.80
N THR A 332 -30.76 -40.81 -43.04
CA THR A 332 -32.17 -40.61 -43.38
C THR A 332 -32.43 -39.48 -44.39
N GLN A 333 -31.56 -38.46 -44.43
CA GLN A 333 -31.58 -37.39 -45.44
C GLN A 333 -31.25 -37.99 -46.82
N ASP A 334 -30.17 -38.77 -46.93
CA ASP A 334 -29.75 -39.47 -48.15
C ASP A 334 -30.86 -40.43 -48.66
N GLN A 335 -31.56 -41.11 -47.75
CA GLN A 335 -32.71 -41.97 -48.09
C GLN A 335 -33.92 -41.17 -48.57
N LEU A 336 -34.17 -39.97 -48.04
CA LEU A 336 -35.23 -39.09 -48.50
C LEU A 336 -34.92 -38.52 -49.89
N GLU A 337 -33.68 -38.10 -50.13
CA GLU A 337 -33.23 -37.60 -51.44
C GLU A 337 -33.30 -38.71 -52.51
N MET A 338 -32.92 -39.95 -52.16
CA MET A 338 -33.09 -41.11 -53.04
C MET A 338 -34.57 -41.42 -53.34
N ALA A 339 -35.46 -41.32 -52.36
CA ALA A 339 -36.90 -41.49 -52.54
C ALA A 339 -37.56 -40.34 -53.33
N MET A 340 -37.02 -39.13 -53.23
CA MET A 340 -37.43 -37.99 -54.06
C MET A 340 -37.04 -38.20 -55.53
N LEU A 341 -35.82 -38.67 -55.80
CA LEU A 341 -35.39 -39.04 -57.16
C LEU A 341 -36.22 -40.19 -57.75
N ASP A 342 -36.53 -41.23 -56.96
CA ASP A 342 -37.43 -42.30 -57.42
C ASP A 342 -38.87 -41.80 -57.70
N LYS A 343 -39.32 -40.77 -56.97
CA LYS A 343 -40.60 -40.08 -57.24
C LYS A 343 -40.55 -39.27 -58.54
N GLU A 344 -39.54 -38.43 -58.72
CA GLU A 344 -39.36 -37.62 -59.94
C GLU A 344 -39.23 -38.51 -61.18
N MET A 345 -38.44 -39.58 -61.09
CA MET A 345 -38.31 -40.62 -62.12
C MET A 345 -39.60 -41.44 -62.35
N ALA A 346 -40.60 -41.36 -61.46
CA ALA A 346 -41.91 -41.97 -61.65
C ALA A 346 -42.93 -40.97 -62.22
N GLU A 347 -42.82 -39.69 -61.87
CA GLU A 347 -43.63 -38.60 -62.42
C GLU A 347 -43.26 -38.33 -63.90
N GLU A 348 -41.98 -38.30 -64.27
CA GLU A 348 -41.52 -38.24 -65.68
C GLU A 348 -42.10 -39.40 -66.51
N LYS A 349 -42.16 -40.62 -65.92
CA LYS A 349 -42.73 -41.80 -66.57
C LYS A 349 -44.25 -41.80 -66.65
N ALA A 350 -44.93 -41.06 -65.78
CA ALA A 350 -46.37 -40.84 -65.87
C ALA A 350 -46.68 -39.80 -66.95
N GLU A 351 -46.00 -38.66 -66.94
CA GLU A 351 -46.16 -37.57 -67.91
C GLU A 351 -45.86 -38.05 -69.34
N THR A 352 -44.77 -38.79 -69.56
CA THR A 352 -44.46 -39.37 -70.88
C THR A 352 -45.50 -40.40 -71.34
N ALA A 353 -46.07 -41.20 -70.43
CA ALA A 353 -47.16 -42.14 -70.76
C ALA A 353 -48.50 -41.42 -71.03
N GLU A 354 -48.75 -40.28 -70.41
CA GLU A 354 -49.91 -39.43 -70.71
C GLU A 354 -49.77 -38.74 -72.07
N LEU A 355 -48.56 -38.29 -72.43
CA LEU A 355 -48.26 -37.77 -73.77
C LEU A 355 -48.42 -38.84 -74.87
N GLU A 356 -47.95 -40.07 -74.65
CA GLU A 356 -48.22 -41.19 -75.58
C GLU A 356 -49.72 -41.49 -75.71
N LEU A 357 -50.48 -41.39 -74.60
CA LEU A 357 -51.93 -41.55 -74.61
C LEU A 357 -52.64 -40.45 -75.42
N GLU A 358 -52.19 -39.20 -75.32
CA GLU A 358 -52.71 -38.07 -76.11
C GLU A 358 -52.43 -38.27 -77.61
N GLU A 359 -51.19 -38.61 -77.99
CA GLU A 359 -50.81 -38.86 -79.39
C GLU A 359 -51.64 -40.01 -80.02
N VAL A 360 -52.00 -41.04 -79.23
CA VAL A 360 -52.89 -42.12 -79.66
C VAL A 360 -54.36 -41.66 -79.79
N LYS A 361 -54.85 -40.76 -78.93
CA LYS A 361 -56.19 -40.14 -79.08
C LYS A 361 -56.28 -39.33 -80.39
N GLU A 362 -55.26 -38.52 -80.70
CA GLU A 362 -55.22 -37.74 -81.94
C GLU A 362 -55.24 -38.64 -83.19
N LYS A 363 -54.40 -39.69 -83.21
CA LYS A 363 -54.39 -40.69 -84.29
C LYS A 363 -55.75 -41.38 -84.46
N LEU A 364 -56.45 -41.66 -83.37
CA LEU A 364 -57.80 -42.22 -83.40
C LEU A 364 -58.81 -41.22 -83.98
N ALA A 365 -58.74 -39.94 -83.60
CA ALA A 365 -59.60 -38.89 -84.15
C ALA A 365 -59.41 -38.72 -85.67
N VAL A 366 -58.18 -38.74 -86.17
CA VAL A 366 -57.87 -38.70 -87.62
C VAL A 366 -58.47 -39.91 -88.33
N LEU A 367 -58.22 -41.14 -87.84
CA LEU A 367 -58.80 -42.36 -88.42
C LEU A 367 -60.34 -42.36 -88.40
N GLN A 368 -60.95 -41.73 -87.40
CA GLN A 368 -62.40 -41.60 -87.30
C GLN A 368 -62.97 -40.58 -88.31
N VAL A 369 -62.20 -39.57 -88.71
CA VAL A 369 -62.52 -38.68 -89.84
C VAL A 369 -62.38 -39.44 -91.18
N GLU A 370 -61.29 -40.18 -91.38
CA GLU A 370 -61.11 -41.01 -92.59
C GLU A 370 -62.24 -42.03 -92.77
N MET A 371 -62.65 -42.71 -91.68
CA MET A 371 -63.77 -43.66 -91.64
C MET A 371 -65.13 -43.02 -92.00
N ASN A 372 -65.27 -41.70 -91.81
CA ASN A 372 -66.47 -40.96 -92.20
C ASN A 372 -66.42 -40.50 -93.66
N VAL A 373 -65.25 -40.09 -94.17
CA VAL A 373 -65.05 -39.75 -95.59
C VAL A 373 -65.23 -41.00 -96.47
N MET A 374 -64.66 -42.14 -96.08
CA MET A 374 -64.75 -43.44 -96.77
C MET A 374 -66.17 -44.05 -96.77
N LYS A 375 -67.18 -43.37 -96.22
CA LYS A 375 -68.61 -43.74 -96.30
C LYS A 375 -69.45 -42.79 -97.14
N GLY A 376 -68.84 -41.75 -97.72
CA GLY A 376 -69.55 -40.73 -98.50
C GLY A 376 -69.75 -41.05 -99.99
N GLU A 377 -68.99 -41.98 -100.57
CA GLU A 377 -68.83 -42.12 -102.03
C GLU A 377 -69.06 -43.55 -102.58
N ASP A 378 -70.16 -44.22 -102.21
CA ASP A 378 -70.62 -45.45 -102.90
C ASP A 378 -72.15 -45.59 -102.83
N GLY A 379 -72.86 -45.68 -103.97
CA GLY A 379 -74.34 -45.65 -104.00
C GLY A 379 -75.03 -45.47 -105.36
N GLU A 380 -74.88 -46.47 -106.24
CA GLU A 380 -75.36 -46.65 -107.64
C GLU A 380 -76.80 -46.25 -108.07
N ALA A 381 -77.10 -46.37 -109.39
CA ALA A 381 -78.43 -46.16 -110.01
C ALA A 381 -78.66 -47.00 -111.30
N ALA A 382 -79.91 -47.48 -111.58
CA ALA A 382 -80.39 -47.84 -112.94
C ALA A 382 -81.90 -48.24 -113.10
N ALA A 383 -82.55 -47.71 -114.16
CA ALA A 383 -83.53 -48.34 -115.12
C ALA A 383 -84.88 -49.03 -114.69
N SER A 384 -85.87 -49.31 -115.57
CA SER A 384 -86.48 -48.56 -116.72
C SER A 384 -87.77 -49.22 -117.32
N ALA A 385 -88.58 -48.44 -118.09
CA ALA A 385 -89.37 -48.77 -119.32
C ALA A 385 -90.95 -48.93 -119.33
N PRO A 386 -91.65 -48.62 -120.49
CA PRO A 386 -93.12 -48.40 -120.66
C PRO A 386 -93.73 -49.34 -121.79
N PRO A 387 -94.74 -49.03 -122.68
CA PRO A 387 -95.82 -48.00 -122.80
C PRO A 387 -97.23 -48.52 -123.29
N SER A 388 -98.26 -47.65 -123.47
CA SER A 388 -99.19 -47.59 -124.67
C SER A 388 -100.35 -46.55 -124.56
N PRO A 389 -101.01 -46.07 -125.67
CA PRO A 389 -101.95 -44.92 -125.65
C PRO A 389 -103.29 -45.06 -126.44
N GLU A 390 -104.30 -44.18 -126.20
CA GLU A 390 -104.97 -43.36 -127.27
C GLU A 390 -106.14 -42.41 -126.85
N LYS A 391 -106.35 -41.40 -127.72
CA LYS A 391 -107.58 -40.60 -128.03
C LYS A 391 -108.10 -39.51 -127.07
N ASN A 392 -108.05 -38.26 -127.57
CA ASN A 392 -108.43 -37.03 -126.90
C ASN A 392 -109.89 -36.59 -127.16
N SER A 393 -110.64 -36.35 -126.08
CA SER A 393 -111.70 -35.32 -126.04
C SER A 393 -111.76 -34.64 -124.65
N LEU A 394 -111.17 -35.25 -123.62
CA LEU A 394 -111.04 -34.73 -122.26
C LEU A 394 -109.94 -33.65 -122.08
N ALA A 395 -108.98 -33.59 -123.02
CA ALA A 395 -107.71 -32.88 -122.86
C ALA A 395 -107.86 -31.36 -122.58
N TYR A 396 -108.87 -30.70 -123.13
CA TYR A 396 -109.09 -29.26 -122.92
C TYR A 396 -109.46 -28.94 -121.46
N ILE A 397 -110.38 -29.72 -120.88
CA ILE A 397 -110.83 -29.58 -119.49
C ILE A 397 -109.71 -30.01 -118.50
N GLN A 398 -108.83 -30.93 -118.91
CA GLN A 398 -107.64 -31.27 -118.13
C GLN A 398 -106.60 -30.15 -118.13
N LEU A 399 -106.37 -29.48 -119.27
CA LEU A 399 -105.44 -28.34 -119.39
C LEU A 399 -105.84 -27.15 -118.51
N GLU A 400 -107.14 -26.85 -118.44
CA GLU A 400 -107.66 -25.77 -117.60
C GLU A 400 -107.41 -26.05 -116.10
N LYS A 401 -107.73 -27.28 -115.63
CA LYS A 401 -107.40 -27.73 -114.28
C LYS A 401 -105.90 -27.90 -114.00
N GLN A 402 -105.07 -28.12 -115.01
CA GLN A 402 -103.61 -28.13 -114.87
C GLN A 402 -103.08 -26.69 -114.67
N ASN A 403 -103.65 -25.70 -115.37
CA ASN A 403 -103.25 -24.30 -115.20
C ASN A 403 -103.67 -23.71 -113.84
N GLU A 404 -104.82 -24.11 -113.28
CA GLU A 404 -105.17 -23.76 -111.88
C GLU A 404 -104.17 -24.38 -110.89
N ARG A 405 -103.87 -25.68 -111.03
CA ARG A 405 -102.88 -26.37 -110.19
C ARG A 405 -101.48 -25.78 -110.28
N LEU A 406 -101.06 -25.30 -111.46
CA LEU A 406 -99.78 -24.61 -111.63
C LEU A 406 -99.78 -23.24 -110.93
N LYS A 407 -100.89 -22.51 -110.92
CA LYS A 407 -101.02 -21.26 -110.13
C LYS A 407 -101.00 -21.52 -108.63
N GLU A 408 -101.71 -22.54 -108.14
CA GLU A 408 -101.62 -22.94 -106.73
C GLU A 408 -100.22 -23.41 -106.34
N ALA A 409 -99.53 -24.15 -107.22
CA ALA A 409 -98.16 -24.60 -106.98
C ALA A 409 -97.18 -23.44 -106.95
N LEU A 410 -97.30 -22.45 -107.84
CA LEU A 410 -96.47 -21.25 -107.84
C LEU A 410 -96.72 -20.34 -106.63
N LEU A 411 -97.98 -20.21 -106.17
CA LEU A 411 -98.29 -19.52 -104.92
C LEU A 411 -97.66 -20.25 -103.73
N LYS A 412 -97.88 -21.57 -103.60
CA LYS A 412 -97.24 -22.38 -102.55
C LYS A 412 -95.72 -22.32 -102.59
N LEU A 413 -95.10 -22.28 -103.78
CA LEU A 413 -93.64 -22.17 -103.93
C LEU A 413 -93.13 -20.79 -103.53
N ARG A 414 -93.86 -19.71 -103.86
CA ARG A 414 -93.57 -18.35 -103.37
C ARG A 414 -93.66 -18.29 -101.86
N ASP A 415 -94.74 -18.82 -101.29
CA ASP A 415 -95.01 -18.75 -99.85
C ASP A 415 -93.95 -19.55 -99.09
N LEU A 416 -93.63 -20.78 -99.52
CA LEU A 416 -92.53 -21.56 -98.97
C LEU A 416 -91.18 -20.85 -99.10
N SER A 417 -90.93 -20.17 -100.23
CA SER A 417 -89.71 -19.39 -100.43
C SER A 417 -89.63 -18.20 -99.46
N GLN A 418 -90.74 -17.50 -99.22
CA GLN A 418 -90.81 -16.39 -98.26
C GLN A 418 -90.67 -16.88 -96.82
N ASP A 419 -91.25 -18.03 -96.47
CA ASP A 419 -91.07 -18.67 -95.17
C ASP A 419 -89.60 -19.06 -94.95
N THR A 420 -88.94 -19.71 -95.92
CA THR A 420 -87.51 -20.07 -95.81
C THR A 420 -86.59 -18.85 -95.78
N GLU A 421 -86.91 -17.77 -96.50
CA GLU A 421 -86.14 -16.53 -96.45
C GLU A 421 -86.32 -15.83 -95.09
N HIS A 422 -87.51 -15.87 -94.51
CA HIS A 422 -87.78 -15.34 -93.17
C HIS A 422 -87.08 -16.17 -92.08
N GLU A 423 -87.08 -17.50 -92.19
CA GLU A 423 -86.37 -18.40 -91.28
C GLU A 423 -84.85 -18.23 -91.37
N GLN A 424 -84.29 -18.07 -92.57
CA GLN A 424 -82.88 -17.74 -92.77
C GLN A 424 -82.52 -16.36 -92.18
N ARG A 425 -83.32 -15.32 -92.44
CA ARG A 425 -83.12 -13.99 -91.84
C ARG A 425 -83.16 -14.04 -90.31
N LYS A 426 -84.08 -14.81 -89.72
CA LYS A 426 -84.16 -15.02 -88.27
C LYS A 426 -82.93 -15.75 -87.75
N ARG A 427 -82.45 -16.79 -88.43
CA ARG A 427 -81.24 -17.51 -88.01
C ARG A 427 -79.98 -16.65 -88.15
N ILE A 428 -79.92 -15.76 -89.14
CA ILE A 428 -78.86 -14.74 -89.26
C ILE A 428 -78.91 -13.80 -88.04
N GLN A 429 -80.07 -13.24 -87.68
CA GLN A 429 -80.21 -12.39 -86.49
C GLN A 429 -79.90 -13.10 -85.17
N GLU A 430 -80.18 -14.41 -85.07
CA GLU A 430 -79.75 -15.21 -83.93
C GLU A 430 -78.21 -15.35 -83.89
N MET A 431 -77.56 -15.64 -85.02
CA MET A 431 -76.10 -15.76 -85.08
C MET A 431 -75.37 -14.41 -84.92
N GLU A 432 -75.92 -13.31 -85.45
CA GLU A 432 -75.42 -11.95 -85.24
C GLU A 432 -75.43 -11.62 -83.73
N LYS A 433 -76.52 -11.95 -83.03
CA LYS A 433 -76.61 -11.79 -81.58
C LYS A 433 -75.70 -12.75 -80.80
N ASP A 434 -75.59 -14.01 -81.23
CA ASP A 434 -74.67 -14.96 -80.61
C ASP A 434 -73.22 -14.43 -80.72
N ILE A 435 -72.84 -13.80 -81.85
CA ILE A 435 -71.56 -13.11 -82.05
C ILE A 435 -71.42 -11.89 -81.12
N GLU A 436 -72.41 -11.00 -81.03
CA GLU A 436 -72.39 -9.87 -80.09
C GLU A 436 -72.11 -10.34 -78.65
N THR A 437 -72.72 -11.45 -78.21
CA THR A 437 -72.47 -12.00 -76.87
C THR A 437 -71.11 -12.70 -76.72
N LEU A 438 -70.51 -13.18 -77.81
CA LEU A 438 -69.14 -13.71 -77.81
C LEU A 438 -68.11 -12.59 -77.72
N ASP A 439 -68.32 -11.48 -78.44
CA ASP A 439 -67.47 -10.29 -78.33
C ASP A 439 -67.54 -9.67 -76.91
N GLU A 440 -68.74 -9.54 -76.32
CA GLU A 440 -68.91 -9.11 -74.92
C GLU A 440 -68.18 -10.05 -73.93
N LEU A 441 -68.28 -11.37 -74.14
CA LEU A 441 -67.63 -12.37 -73.30
C LEU A 441 -66.10 -12.37 -73.47
N GLN A 442 -65.61 -12.11 -74.68
CA GLN A 442 -64.17 -12.03 -74.95
C GLN A 442 -63.55 -10.77 -74.34
N VAL A 443 -64.23 -9.62 -74.39
CA VAL A 443 -63.80 -8.41 -73.66
C VAL A 443 -63.76 -8.66 -72.15
N GLN A 444 -64.73 -9.39 -71.59
CA GLN A 444 -64.70 -9.79 -70.17
C GLN A 444 -63.55 -10.77 -69.87
N TYR A 445 -63.26 -11.72 -70.76
CA TYR A 445 -62.14 -12.65 -70.64
C TYR A 445 -60.80 -11.91 -70.62
N ASP A 446 -60.56 -11.01 -71.58
CA ASP A 446 -59.36 -10.18 -71.67
C ASP A 446 -59.21 -9.26 -70.44
N GLU A 447 -60.30 -8.67 -69.96
CA GLU A 447 -60.31 -7.93 -68.69
C GLU A 447 -59.93 -8.82 -67.48
N THR A 448 -60.37 -10.08 -67.44
CA THR A 448 -59.98 -11.01 -66.36
C THR A 448 -58.55 -11.50 -66.48
N LEU A 449 -58.02 -11.67 -67.69
CA LEU A 449 -56.61 -11.99 -67.93
C LEU A 449 -55.69 -10.86 -67.43
N ILE A 450 -56.03 -9.60 -67.73
CA ILE A 450 -55.25 -8.45 -67.24
C ILE A 450 -55.28 -8.36 -65.70
N LYS A 451 -56.44 -8.63 -65.08
CA LYS A 451 -56.58 -8.65 -63.62
C LYS A 451 -55.82 -9.82 -62.97
N LEU A 452 -55.80 -10.98 -63.63
CA LEU A 452 -55.02 -12.15 -63.21
C LEU A 452 -53.52 -11.85 -63.29
N ALA A 453 -53.02 -11.38 -64.43
CA ALA A 453 -51.60 -11.05 -64.62
C ALA A 453 -51.12 -9.98 -63.63
N ASN A 454 -51.93 -8.96 -63.35
CA ASN A 454 -51.61 -7.95 -62.32
C ASN A 454 -51.52 -8.60 -60.93
N ALA A 455 -52.49 -9.46 -60.55
CA ALA A 455 -52.46 -10.17 -59.28
C ALA A 455 -51.29 -11.16 -59.17
N GLU A 456 -50.89 -11.79 -60.28
CA GLU A 456 -49.69 -12.63 -60.35
C GLU A 456 -48.42 -11.80 -60.11
N THR A 457 -48.28 -10.61 -60.72
CA THR A 457 -47.15 -9.71 -60.44
C THR A 457 -47.15 -9.16 -59.01
N GLU A 458 -48.31 -8.85 -58.42
CA GLU A 458 -48.40 -8.48 -57.00
C GLU A 458 -47.98 -9.65 -56.08
N ILE A 459 -48.34 -10.88 -56.43
CA ILE A 459 -47.90 -12.09 -55.73
C ILE A 459 -46.39 -12.32 -55.87
N GLU A 460 -45.80 -12.02 -57.03
CA GLU A 460 -44.33 -12.08 -57.23
C GLU A 460 -43.58 -11.00 -56.44
N GLU A 461 -44.08 -9.76 -56.40
CA GLU A 461 -43.47 -8.71 -55.57
C GLU A 461 -43.57 -9.04 -54.08
N LEU A 462 -44.72 -9.56 -53.62
CA LEU A 462 -44.90 -9.98 -52.22
C LEU A 462 -44.04 -11.20 -51.84
N LYS A 463 -43.78 -12.14 -52.77
CA LYS A 463 -42.79 -13.21 -52.56
C LYS A 463 -41.38 -12.64 -52.41
N LEU A 464 -40.97 -11.73 -53.29
CA LEU A 464 -39.65 -11.11 -53.22
C LEU A 464 -39.44 -10.33 -51.91
N GLN A 465 -40.47 -9.60 -51.45
CA GLN A 465 -40.45 -8.91 -50.15
C GLN A 465 -40.40 -9.89 -48.95
N LEU A 466 -41.01 -11.07 -49.07
CA LEU A 466 -40.92 -12.13 -48.06
C LEU A 466 -39.52 -12.77 -48.04
N ASP A 467 -38.93 -13.03 -49.20
CA ASP A 467 -37.56 -13.55 -49.32
C ASP A 467 -36.53 -12.56 -48.76
N ASP A 468 -36.64 -11.27 -49.08
CA ASP A 468 -35.81 -10.21 -48.48
C ASP A 468 -35.96 -10.15 -46.95
N ALA A 469 -37.19 -10.33 -46.43
CA ALA A 469 -37.44 -10.38 -44.99
C ALA A 469 -36.82 -11.62 -44.32
N LEU A 470 -36.90 -12.79 -44.96
CA LEU A 470 -36.24 -14.01 -44.49
C LEU A 470 -34.72 -13.87 -44.48
N HIS A 471 -34.11 -13.30 -45.52
CA HIS A 471 -32.67 -13.01 -45.54
C HIS A 471 -32.26 -11.99 -44.45
N ALA A 472 -33.13 -11.03 -44.12
CA ALA A 472 -32.90 -10.10 -43.02
C ALA A 472 -33.00 -10.76 -41.63
N GLU A 473 -33.93 -11.70 -41.44
CA GLU A 473 -34.01 -12.53 -40.22
C GLU A 473 -32.76 -13.42 -40.09
N ASP A 474 -32.35 -14.06 -41.19
CA ASP A 474 -31.18 -14.93 -41.26
C ASP A 474 -29.86 -14.17 -40.97
N LEU A 475 -29.77 -12.89 -41.36
CA LEU A 475 -28.69 -11.98 -40.98
C LEU A 475 -28.79 -11.55 -39.50
N LEU A 476 -30.00 -11.32 -38.98
CA LEU A 476 -30.24 -10.98 -37.57
C LEU A 476 -29.83 -12.13 -36.65
N VAL A 477 -30.19 -13.38 -36.99
CA VAL A 477 -29.76 -14.59 -36.27
C VAL A 477 -28.23 -14.63 -36.19
N LYS A 478 -27.53 -14.57 -37.33
CA LYS A 478 -26.05 -14.58 -37.39
C LYS A 478 -25.42 -13.42 -36.62
N LEU A 479 -26.08 -12.26 -36.57
CA LEU A 479 -25.63 -11.12 -35.76
C LEU A 479 -25.88 -11.35 -34.25
N THR A 480 -26.97 -12.01 -33.86
CA THR A 480 -27.23 -12.37 -32.46
C THR A 480 -26.31 -13.49 -31.96
N GLU A 481 -26.05 -14.52 -32.77
CA GLU A 481 -25.04 -15.55 -32.49
C GLU A 481 -23.67 -14.91 -32.29
N ARG A 482 -23.24 -14.04 -33.21
CA ARG A 482 -21.97 -13.32 -33.09
C ARG A 482 -21.90 -12.40 -31.87
N ASN A 483 -23.01 -11.77 -31.48
CA ASN A 483 -23.07 -10.98 -30.25
C ASN A 483 -23.03 -11.86 -28.99
N LEU A 484 -23.57 -13.09 -29.04
CA LEU A 484 -23.46 -14.07 -27.97
C LEU A 484 -22.01 -14.58 -27.86
N GLU A 485 -21.38 -15.01 -28.95
CA GLU A 485 -19.95 -15.39 -29.01
C GLU A 485 -19.04 -14.28 -28.43
N LEU A 486 -19.28 -13.03 -28.82
CA LEU A 486 -18.52 -11.89 -28.32
C LEU A 486 -18.83 -11.59 -26.85
N GLY A 487 -20.06 -11.84 -26.38
CA GLY A 487 -20.45 -11.76 -24.98
C GLY A 487 -19.76 -12.81 -24.11
N GLU A 488 -19.83 -14.09 -24.51
CA GLU A 488 -19.13 -15.20 -23.86
C GLU A 488 -17.62 -14.97 -23.83
N LYS A 489 -17.03 -14.47 -24.93
CA LYS A 489 -15.62 -14.13 -24.99
C LYS A 489 -15.24 -12.93 -24.12
N ILE A 490 -16.13 -11.96 -23.97
CA ILE A 490 -15.96 -10.86 -23.00
C ILE A 490 -16.00 -11.39 -21.56
N GLU A 491 -16.86 -12.38 -21.26
CA GLU A 491 -16.93 -12.99 -19.93
C GLU A 491 -15.73 -13.91 -19.64
N GLU A 492 -15.27 -14.70 -20.62
CA GLU A 492 -14.00 -15.43 -20.56
C GLU A 492 -12.84 -14.46 -20.25
N MET A 493 -12.74 -13.35 -21.00
CA MET A 493 -11.72 -12.35 -20.75
C MET A 493 -11.86 -11.71 -19.35
N ARG A 494 -13.08 -11.45 -18.86
CA ARG A 494 -13.30 -10.94 -17.49
C ARG A 494 -12.81 -11.92 -16.43
N ILE A 495 -13.15 -13.21 -16.56
CA ILE A 495 -12.67 -14.26 -15.65
C ILE A 495 -11.15 -14.34 -15.69
N THR A 496 -10.51 -14.28 -16.86
CA THR A 496 -9.03 -14.25 -16.94
C THR A 496 -8.41 -12.97 -16.33
N ILE A 497 -9.13 -11.85 -16.31
CA ILE A 497 -8.68 -10.63 -15.63
C ILE A 497 -8.79 -10.81 -14.11
N GLU A 498 -9.90 -11.35 -13.59
CA GLU A 498 -10.07 -11.65 -12.17
C GLU A 498 -9.04 -12.68 -11.66
N ASP A 499 -8.78 -13.74 -12.44
CA ASP A 499 -7.70 -14.70 -12.18
C ASP A 499 -6.32 -14.00 -12.14
N LEU A 500 -6.02 -13.13 -13.10
CA LEU A 500 -4.75 -12.39 -13.16
C LEU A 500 -4.62 -11.33 -12.06
N GLU A 501 -5.72 -10.71 -11.62
CA GLU A 501 -5.76 -9.78 -10.50
C GLU A 501 -5.54 -10.53 -9.18
N SER A 502 -6.15 -11.71 -8.98
CA SER A 502 -5.88 -12.55 -7.80
C SER A 502 -4.43 -13.09 -7.77
N LEU A 503 -3.87 -13.45 -8.94
CA LEU A 503 -2.46 -13.83 -9.06
C LEU A 503 -1.51 -12.65 -8.80
N LYS A 504 -1.93 -11.43 -9.15
CA LYS A 504 -1.20 -10.21 -8.79
C LYS A 504 -1.27 -9.95 -7.28
N GLU A 505 -2.43 -10.07 -6.64
CA GLU A 505 -2.56 -9.93 -5.18
C GLU A 505 -1.68 -10.94 -4.44
N LEU A 506 -1.69 -12.22 -4.85
CA LEU A 506 -0.80 -13.26 -4.29
C LEU A 506 0.69 -12.98 -4.57
N ASN A 507 1.03 -12.34 -5.68
CA ASN A 507 2.41 -11.92 -5.96
C ASN A 507 2.82 -10.71 -5.11
N ASP A 508 1.93 -9.74 -4.91
CA ASP A 508 2.17 -8.57 -4.08
C ASP A 508 2.29 -8.96 -2.59
N GLU A 509 1.45 -9.89 -2.12
CA GLU A 509 1.62 -10.55 -0.81
C GLU A 509 2.96 -11.29 -0.71
N LEU A 510 3.39 -11.99 -1.76
CA LEU A 510 4.68 -12.67 -1.79
C LEU A 510 5.86 -11.68 -1.81
N GLU A 511 5.72 -10.53 -2.47
CA GLU A 511 6.72 -9.47 -2.47
C GLU A 511 6.77 -8.75 -1.11
N GLU A 512 5.63 -8.48 -0.46
CA GLU A 512 5.60 -7.98 0.92
C GLU A 512 6.23 -8.99 1.88
N ASN A 513 5.88 -10.28 1.79
CA ASN A 513 6.56 -11.34 2.52
C ASN A 513 8.06 -11.45 2.15
N HIS A 514 8.49 -11.02 0.96
CA HIS A 514 9.91 -10.98 0.59
C HIS A 514 10.66 -9.76 1.12
N ILE A 515 10.01 -8.60 1.26
CA ILE A 515 10.56 -7.40 1.90
C ILE A 515 10.59 -7.58 3.43
N GLU A 516 9.48 -8.07 3.99
CA GLU A 516 9.34 -8.67 5.33
C GLU A 516 10.00 -10.07 5.42
N THR A 517 10.89 -10.40 4.47
CA THR A 517 11.96 -11.37 4.70
C THR A 517 13.38 -10.91 4.29
N GLU A 518 13.59 -9.68 3.79
CA GLU A 518 14.95 -9.15 3.60
C GLU A 518 15.45 -8.44 4.86
N LYS A 519 14.58 -7.70 5.56
CA LYS A 519 15.04 -6.73 6.58
C LYS A 519 15.02 -7.23 8.03
N GLN A 520 14.69 -8.50 8.30
CA GLN A 520 15.29 -9.24 9.42
C GLN A 520 16.75 -9.54 9.13
N LEU A 521 17.10 -9.87 7.89
CA LEU A 521 18.45 -10.32 7.61
C LEU A 521 19.41 -9.17 7.93
N TYR A 522 19.03 -7.94 7.57
CA TYR A 522 19.69 -6.73 8.05
C TYR A 522 19.59 -6.54 9.59
N GLU A 523 18.45 -6.79 10.23
CA GLU A 523 18.24 -6.65 11.69
C GLU A 523 19.06 -7.68 12.53
N ASP A 524 19.19 -8.90 12.04
CA ASP A 524 19.96 -10.00 12.62
C ASP A 524 21.44 -9.88 12.25
N ILE A 525 21.79 -9.40 11.05
CA ILE A 525 23.17 -8.99 10.71
C ILE A 525 23.60 -7.84 11.63
N GLU A 526 22.78 -6.83 11.88
CA GLU A 526 23.10 -5.74 12.82
C GLU A 526 23.25 -6.26 14.26
N GLN A 527 22.42 -7.22 14.68
CA GLN A 527 22.63 -7.94 15.95
C GLN A 527 23.94 -8.73 15.98
N ARG A 528 24.36 -9.36 14.87
CA ARG A 528 25.66 -10.04 14.80
C ARG A 528 26.82 -9.05 14.75
N ASP A 529 26.68 -7.92 14.08
CA ASP A 529 27.70 -6.86 14.01
C ASP A 529 27.83 -6.08 15.33
N THR A 530 26.77 -5.94 16.12
CA THR A 530 26.88 -5.47 17.52
C THR A 530 27.61 -6.50 18.38
N GLN A 531 27.24 -7.79 18.30
CA GLN A 531 27.94 -8.88 19.01
C GLN A 531 29.43 -8.98 18.62
N ILE A 532 29.76 -8.84 17.32
CA ILE A 532 31.14 -8.81 16.81
C ILE A 532 31.89 -7.59 17.37
N ARG A 533 31.28 -6.40 17.38
CA ARG A 533 31.90 -5.20 17.98
C ARG A 533 32.13 -5.35 19.49
N GLU A 534 31.20 -5.93 20.23
CA GLU A 534 31.37 -6.24 21.65
C GLU A 534 32.48 -7.27 21.87
N HIS A 535 32.55 -8.32 21.03
CA HIS A 535 33.59 -9.34 21.10
C HIS A 535 34.97 -8.78 20.73
N LEU A 536 35.07 -7.89 19.74
CA LEU A 536 36.31 -7.19 19.40
C LEU A 536 36.75 -6.23 20.52
N SER A 537 35.83 -5.48 21.13
CA SER A 537 36.13 -4.65 22.31
C SER A 537 36.58 -5.49 23.52
N LYS A 538 36.00 -6.68 23.69
CA LYS A 538 36.40 -7.64 24.71
C LYS A 538 37.77 -8.27 24.42
N ILE A 539 38.08 -8.55 23.15
CA ILE A 539 39.41 -9.01 22.72
C ILE A 539 40.44 -7.91 23.01
N ALA A 540 40.20 -6.66 22.59
CA ALA A 540 41.10 -5.54 22.86
C ALA A 540 41.35 -5.35 24.36
N SER A 541 40.31 -5.36 25.21
CA SER A 541 40.50 -5.25 26.68
C SER A 541 41.21 -6.46 27.32
N LEU A 542 41.20 -7.63 26.67
CA LEU A 542 41.99 -8.79 27.08
C LEU A 542 43.43 -8.70 26.55
N GLU A 543 43.65 -8.13 25.37
CA GLU A 543 44.98 -7.85 24.81
C GLU A 543 45.69 -6.77 25.62
N ASP A 544 45.01 -5.68 25.99
CA ASP A 544 45.47 -4.67 26.96
C ASP A 544 45.84 -5.34 28.29
N ALA A 545 44.98 -6.20 28.84
CA ALA A 545 45.25 -6.92 30.09
C ALA A 545 46.39 -7.95 29.97
N TYR A 546 46.58 -8.57 28.80
CA TYR A 546 47.76 -9.40 28.53
C TYR A 546 49.02 -8.56 28.41
N GLN A 547 48.97 -7.37 27.82
CA GLN A 547 50.11 -6.46 27.71
C GLN A 547 50.48 -5.84 29.06
N ASP A 548 49.50 -5.49 29.90
CA ASP A 548 49.72 -5.13 31.32
C ASP A 548 50.33 -6.31 32.09
N LEU A 549 49.83 -7.53 31.90
CA LEU A 549 50.40 -8.73 32.55
C LEU A 549 51.83 -9.04 32.06
N GLU A 550 52.10 -8.96 30.74
CA GLU A 550 53.46 -9.07 30.21
C GLU A 550 54.35 -7.95 30.73
N GLY A 551 53.82 -6.73 30.89
CA GLY A 551 54.47 -5.61 31.57
C GLY A 551 54.81 -5.94 33.03
N THR A 552 53.88 -6.50 33.81
CA THR A 552 54.20 -6.95 35.17
C THR A 552 55.19 -8.12 35.16
N ILE A 553 55.19 -8.99 34.15
CA ILE A 553 56.15 -10.10 34.03
C ILE A 553 57.54 -9.59 33.64
N THR A 554 57.67 -8.57 32.78
CA THR A 554 58.95 -7.92 32.52
C THR A 554 59.42 -7.15 33.75
N GLN A 555 58.54 -6.44 34.45
CA GLN A 555 58.84 -5.81 35.75
C GLN A 555 59.21 -6.84 36.82
N PHE A 556 58.60 -8.02 36.89
CA PHE A 556 58.99 -9.08 37.83
C PHE A 556 60.31 -9.75 37.43
N ARG A 557 60.63 -9.86 36.13
CA ARG A 557 61.94 -10.35 35.67
C ARG A 557 63.04 -9.33 35.90
N GLU A 558 62.76 -8.06 35.64
CA GLU A 558 63.63 -6.93 35.93
C GLU A 558 63.79 -6.76 37.44
N LEU A 559 62.73 -6.92 38.24
CA LEU A 559 62.80 -6.93 39.71
C LEU A 559 63.54 -8.16 40.24
N VAL A 560 63.44 -9.34 39.62
CA VAL A 560 64.26 -10.51 40.03
C VAL A 560 65.72 -10.32 39.65
N LEU A 561 66.01 -9.72 38.48
CA LEU A 561 67.38 -9.31 38.10
C LEU A 561 67.90 -8.20 39.02
N GLN A 562 67.07 -7.20 39.35
CA GLN A 562 67.38 -6.12 40.28
C GLN A 562 67.62 -6.70 41.67
N LEU A 563 66.73 -7.55 42.21
CA LEU A 563 66.91 -8.24 43.50
C LEU A 563 68.12 -9.19 43.51
N GLN A 564 68.55 -9.73 42.37
CA GLN A 564 69.81 -10.47 42.27
C GLN A 564 71.01 -9.52 42.31
N THR A 565 70.99 -8.44 41.51
CA THR A 565 72.01 -7.39 41.59
C THR A 565 71.98 -6.64 42.91
N GLU A 566 70.86 -6.60 43.63
CA GLU A 566 70.69 -6.02 44.96
C GLU A 566 71.01 -7.01 46.06
N LEU A 567 71.03 -8.33 45.81
CA LEU A 567 71.68 -9.27 46.72
C LEU A 567 73.20 -9.07 46.67
N ASP A 568 73.73 -8.86 45.46
CA ASP A 568 75.15 -8.56 45.24
C ASP A 568 75.51 -7.09 45.57
N THR A 569 74.60 -6.12 45.44
CA THR A 569 74.82 -4.76 45.94
C THR A 569 74.48 -4.63 47.41
N LEU A 570 73.59 -5.39 48.07
CA LEU A 570 73.43 -5.35 49.54
C LEU A 570 74.69 -5.91 50.22
N ARG A 571 75.33 -6.91 49.63
CA ARG A 571 76.70 -7.34 49.99
C ARG A 571 77.73 -6.21 49.86
N ALA A 572 77.49 -5.20 49.02
CA ALA A 572 78.32 -4.00 48.87
C ALA A 572 77.77 -2.73 49.57
N GLN A 573 76.48 -2.69 49.93
CA GLN A 573 75.73 -1.53 50.46
C GLN A 573 75.47 -1.66 51.97
N THR A 574 75.79 -2.82 52.56
CA THR A 574 76.19 -2.92 53.97
C THR A 574 77.33 -1.92 54.28
N GLN A 575 78.09 -1.48 53.26
CA GLN A 575 79.10 -0.42 53.31
C GLN A 575 78.54 1.01 53.12
N THR A 576 77.31 1.20 52.59
CA THR A 576 76.81 2.50 52.09
C THR A 576 75.36 2.79 52.50
N ALA A 577 75.09 2.79 53.81
CA ALA A 577 73.81 3.22 54.39
C ALA A 577 73.65 4.77 54.33
N GLN A 578 73.61 5.35 53.13
CA GLN A 578 73.71 6.81 52.95
C GLN A 578 72.98 7.43 51.72
N ASN A 579 72.17 6.66 50.98
CA ASN A 579 71.60 7.07 49.68
C ASN A 579 70.05 7.20 49.64
N GLU A 580 69.41 7.57 50.76
CA GLU A 580 67.94 7.55 50.91
C GLU A 580 67.16 8.60 50.07
N SER A 581 67.84 9.50 49.35
CA SER A 581 67.21 10.64 48.65
C SER A 581 66.58 10.30 47.29
N ALA A 582 67.15 9.36 46.54
CA ALA A 582 66.75 9.12 45.14
C ALA A 582 65.42 8.36 44.98
N THR A 583 65.11 7.45 45.89
CA THR A 583 63.90 6.61 45.85
C THR A 583 62.63 7.41 46.15
N ALA A 584 62.71 8.39 47.07
CA ALA A 584 61.59 9.27 47.41
C ALA A 584 61.07 10.06 46.19
N ALA A 585 61.98 10.61 45.37
CA ALA A 585 61.61 11.34 44.16
C ALA A 585 60.90 10.44 43.12
N SER A 586 61.35 9.19 42.96
CA SER A 586 60.70 8.21 42.08
C SER A 586 59.29 7.85 42.54
N GLN A 587 59.10 7.64 43.86
CA GLN A 587 57.80 7.34 44.43
C GLN A 587 56.83 8.53 44.33
N ALA A 588 57.31 9.75 44.54
CA ALA A 588 56.52 10.97 44.34
C ALA A 588 56.05 11.11 42.87
N ALA A 589 56.94 10.91 41.90
CA ALA A 589 56.60 10.96 40.47
C ALA A 589 55.58 9.87 40.09
N ALA A 590 55.73 8.65 40.61
CA ALA A 590 54.77 7.56 40.41
C ALA A 590 53.39 7.92 41.00
N MET A 591 53.34 8.44 42.22
CA MET A 591 52.09 8.85 42.89
C MET A 591 51.38 10.01 42.16
N ILE A 592 52.14 10.98 41.65
CA ILE A 592 51.60 12.07 40.80
C ILE A 592 51.01 11.49 39.50
N SER A 593 51.72 10.57 38.84
CA SER A 593 51.20 9.94 37.60
C SER A 593 49.93 9.13 37.83
N LEU A 594 49.82 8.46 38.98
CA LEU A 594 48.62 7.74 39.39
C LEU A 594 47.46 8.69 39.68
N ASN A 595 47.71 9.80 40.37
CA ASN A 595 46.70 10.83 40.64
C ASN A 595 46.16 11.45 39.33
N MET A 596 47.04 11.81 38.39
CA MET A 596 46.65 12.32 37.06
C MET A 596 45.85 11.26 36.26
N LYS A 597 46.19 9.97 36.37
CA LYS A 597 45.44 8.87 35.73
C LYS A 597 44.06 8.66 36.38
N LEU A 598 43.96 8.81 37.70
CA LEU A 598 42.70 8.77 38.45
C LEU A 598 41.80 9.95 38.08
N GLN A 599 42.31 11.19 38.09
CA GLN A 599 41.61 12.40 37.67
C GLN A 599 41.11 12.29 36.22
N SER A 600 41.96 11.86 35.28
CA SER A 600 41.55 11.62 33.88
C SER A 600 40.46 10.55 33.76
N THR A 601 40.45 9.55 34.65
CA THR A 601 39.41 8.50 34.68
C THR A 601 38.10 9.01 35.29
N ALA A 602 38.17 9.83 36.34
CA ALA A 602 37.02 10.50 36.95
C ALA A 602 36.33 11.43 35.95
N ALA A 603 37.08 12.32 35.30
CA ALA A 603 36.56 13.22 34.27
C ALA A 603 35.91 12.45 33.09
N LYS A 604 36.51 11.35 32.62
CA LYS A 604 35.91 10.47 31.59
C LYS A 604 34.62 9.78 32.06
N ASN A 605 34.51 9.43 33.35
CA ASN A 605 33.31 8.83 33.91
C ASN A 605 32.19 9.84 34.11
N GLN A 606 32.49 11.06 34.57
CA GLN A 606 31.56 12.20 34.58
C GLN A 606 31.08 12.51 33.14
N ALA A 607 32.02 12.56 32.20
CA ALA A 607 31.81 12.60 30.75
C ALA A 607 30.69 11.65 30.28
N ARG A 608 30.89 10.35 30.53
CA ARG A 608 29.95 9.29 30.19
C ARG A 608 28.62 9.37 30.96
N ASN A 609 28.62 9.87 32.20
CA ASN A 609 27.39 10.03 32.98
C ASN A 609 26.49 11.11 32.38
N ILE A 610 27.07 12.25 31.98
CA ILE A 610 26.38 13.32 31.25
C ILE A 610 25.79 12.77 29.93
N ASP A 611 26.60 12.04 29.14
CA ASP A 611 26.12 11.38 27.90
C ASP A 611 24.93 10.42 28.13
N LEU A 612 24.94 9.68 29.23
CA LEU A 612 23.89 8.73 29.57
C LEU A 612 22.61 9.42 30.05
N GLU A 613 22.70 10.53 30.79
CA GLU A 613 21.51 11.31 31.18
C GLU A 613 20.89 12.07 30.00
N ILE A 614 21.69 12.61 29.07
CA ILE A 614 21.16 13.18 27.82
C ILE A 614 20.40 12.11 27.02
N LYS A 615 20.96 10.91 26.85
CA LYS A 615 20.28 9.83 26.12
C LYS A 615 19.01 9.34 26.82
N LYS A 616 18.97 9.36 28.16
CA LYS A 616 17.74 9.09 28.93
C LYS A 616 16.69 10.20 28.76
N LEU A 617 17.12 11.46 28.63
CA LEU A 617 16.27 12.61 28.34
C LEU A 617 15.68 12.50 26.92
N GLU A 618 16.50 12.29 25.89
CA GLU A 618 16.08 12.09 24.49
C GLU A 618 15.08 10.92 24.35
N ALA A 619 15.34 9.80 25.04
CA ALA A 619 14.44 8.65 25.04
C ALA A 619 13.11 8.91 25.79
N ARG A 620 13.13 9.70 26.87
CA ARG A 620 11.93 10.12 27.61
C ARG A 620 11.07 11.07 26.77
N GLU A 621 11.71 12.05 26.15
CA GLU A 621 11.07 13.01 25.25
C GLU A 621 10.46 12.31 24.03
N SER A 622 11.22 11.46 23.35
CA SER A 622 10.74 10.70 22.18
C SER A 622 9.51 9.85 22.51
N LYS A 623 9.45 9.31 23.74
CA LYS A 623 8.28 8.57 24.23
C LYS A 623 7.08 9.48 24.50
N GLU A 624 7.28 10.65 25.10
CA GLU A 624 6.21 11.61 25.36
C GLU A 624 5.65 12.18 24.04
N LEU A 625 6.53 12.56 23.10
CA LEU A 625 6.17 12.97 21.74
C LEU A 625 5.39 11.87 21.01
N LEU A 626 5.83 10.61 21.09
CA LEU A 626 5.09 9.49 20.50
C LEU A 626 3.71 9.33 21.14
N ALA A 627 3.58 9.46 22.46
CA ALA A 627 2.29 9.37 23.15
C ALA A 627 1.34 10.52 22.79
N ILE A 628 1.87 11.70 22.44
CA ILE A 628 1.09 12.83 21.91
C ILE A 628 0.70 12.55 20.46
N VAL A 629 1.63 12.17 19.59
CA VAL A 629 1.44 12.13 18.12
C VAL A 629 0.77 10.85 17.61
N GLN A 630 0.99 9.69 18.24
CA GLN A 630 0.38 8.41 17.84
C GLN A 630 -1.16 8.48 17.61
N PRO A 631 -1.95 9.17 18.46
CA PRO A 631 -3.38 9.34 18.23
C PRO A 631 -3.80 10.49 17.27
N TYR A 632 -2.88 11.27 16.69
CA TYR A 632 -3.17 12.28 15.66
C TYR A 632 -3.15 11.72 14.23
N LEU A 633 -3.81 12.42 13.32
CA LEU A 633 -3.54 12.31 11.88
C LEU A 633 -2.31 13.17 11.52
N PRO A 634 -1.23 12.60 10.92
CA PRO A 634 0.07 13.28 10.79
C PRO A 634 0.02 14.65 10.11
N GLN A 635 -0.82 14.82 9.09
CA GLN A 635 -0.85 16.05 8.30
C GLN A 635 -1.52 17.23 9.02
N LEU A 636 -2.49 16.97 9.92
CA LEU A 636 -3.10 18.01 10.75
C LEU A 636 -2.12 18.44 11.86
N TYR A 637 -1.51 17.47 12.54
CA TYR A 637 -0.53 17.71 13.60
C TYR A 637 0.60 18.66 13.15
N ILE A 638 1.17 18.40 11.96
CA ILE A 638 2.26 19.21 11.39
C ILE A 638 1.82 20.65 11.05
N GLN A 639 0.53 20.90 10.81
CA GLN A 639 0.03 22.20 10.35
C GLN A 639 -0.40 23.14 11.47
N SER A 640 -0.91 22.63 12.60
CA SER A 640 -1.45 23.49 13.68
C SER A 640 -0.90 23.21 15.08
N ASP A 641 -0.45 21.98 15.38
CA ASP A 641 -0.23 21.52 16.77
C ASP A 641 1.25 21.21 17.07
N SER A 642 2.12 21.20 16.04
CA SER A 642 3.53 20.82 16.15
C SER A 642 4.39 21.81 16.93
N ASP A 643 4.19 23.12 16.76
CA ASP A 643 4.94 24.15 17.50
C ASP A 643 4.50 24.19 18.98
N ALA A 644 3.21 24.03 19.26
CA ALA A 644 2.69 23.94 20.62
C ALA A 644 3.25 22.72 21.38
N THR A 645 3.28 21.56 20.72
CA THR A 645 3.92 20.35 21.25
C THR A 645 5.44 20.54 21.44
N SER A 646 6.10 21.23 20.51
CA SER A 646 7.54 21.53 20.61
C SER A 646 7.85 22.51 21.76
N CYS A 647 6.95 23.45 22.05
CA CYS A 647 7.04 24.34 23.22
C CYS A 647 6.96 23.56 24.54
N TYR A 648 5.99 22.66 24.65
CA TYR A 648 5.85 21.77 25.81
C TYR A 648 7.09 20.91 26.05
N LEU A 649 7.61 20.27 24.99
CA LEU A 649 8.81 19.44 25.07
C LEU A 649 10.07 20.26 25.35
N PHE A 650 10.21 21.47 24.79
CA PHE A 650 11.30 22.40 25.09
C PHE A 650 11.41 22.67 26.60
N PHE A 651 10.31 22.98 27.29
CA PHE A 651 10.35 23.23 28.74
C PHE A 651 10.72 21.98 29.55
N LEU A 652 10.30 20.78 29.12
CA LEU A 652 10.75 19.51 29.72
C LEU A 652 12.23 19.21 29.47
N ARG A 653 12.75 19.47 28.25
CA ARG A 653 14.18 19.34 27.94
C ARG A 653 15.00 20.30 28.77
N LEU A 654 14.61 21.57 28.79
CA LEU A 654 15.39 22.66 29.38
C LEU A 654 15.49 22.53 30.91
N SER A 655 14.38 22.21 31.60
CA SER A 655 14.42 21.85 33.03
C SER A 655 15.33 20.66 33.30
N SER A 656 15.19 19.57 32.53
CA SER A 656 16.02 18.36 32.68
C SER A 656 17.52 18.64 32.45
N LYS A 657 17.88 19.51 31.50
CA LYS A 657 19.27 19.94 31.23
C LYS A 657 19.83 20.80 32.36
N LEU A 658 19.03 21.74 32.88
CA LEU A 658 19.39 22.59 34.02
C LEU A 658 19.59 21.77 35.30
N ASP A 659 18.69 20.82 35.59
CA ASP A 659 18.82 19.90 36.73
C ASP A 659 20.07 19.02 36.62
N LEU A 660 20.42 18.55 35.40
CA LEU A 660 21.63 17.77 35.15
C LEU A 660 22.91 18.59 35.43
N ILE A 661 22.96 19.86 35.00
CA ILE A 661 24.07 20.78 35.32
C ILE A 661 24.16 20.98 36.84
N ASN A 662 23.06 21.32 37.51
CA ASN A 662 22.99 21.55 38.95
C ASN A 662 23.49 20.33 39.76
N THR A 663 23.00 19.15 39.41
CA THR A 663 23.35 17.87 40.07
C THR A 663 24.81 17.49 39.84
N THR A 664 25.30 17.63 38.61
CA THR A 664 26.69 17.29 38.25
C THR A 664 27.69 18.19 38.98
N ILE A 665 27.38 19.48 39.12
CA ILE A 665 28.26 20.45 39.79
C ILE A 665 28.21 20.26 41.31
N ALA A 666 27.04 19.97 41.88
CA ALA A 666 26.91 19.60 43.29
C ALA A 666 27.76 18.37 43.66
N GLN A 667 27.89 17.41 42.73
CA GLN A 667 28.79 16.26 42.85
C GLN A 667 30.26 16.64 42.65
N LYS A 668 30.62 17.39 41.58
CA LYS A 668 32.00 17.80 41.27
C LYS A 668 32.68 18.52 42.44
N HIS A 669 31.96 19.39 43.15
CA HIS A 669 32.48 20.18 44.27
C HIS A 669 32.13 19.61 45.65
N SER A 670 31.54 18.40 45.71
CA SER A 670 31.13 17.71 46.95
C SER A 670 30.43 18.63 47.96
N ILE A 671 29.51 19.47 47.48
CA ILE A 671 28.94 20.61 48.24
C ILE A 671 28.41 20.22 49.64
N PRO A 672 27.73 19.06 49.84
CA PRO A 672 27.29 18.62 51.17
C PRO A 672 28.42 18.45 52.18
N ASP A 673 29.63 18.08 51.75
CA ASP A 673 30.79 17.88 52.62
C ASP A 673 31.60 19.17 52.75
N SER A 674 31.80 19.89 51.64
CA SER A 674 32.49 21.19 51.59
C SER A 674 31.84 22.23 52.52
N LEU A 675 30.50 22.32 52.56
CA LEU A 675 29.79 23.22 53.47
C LEU A 675 29.74 22.73 54.94
N ASN A 676 29.96 21.43 55.19
CA ASN A 676 29.94 20.87 56.55
C ASN A 676 31.33 20.78 57.21
N THR A 677 32.42 20.97 56.48
CA THR A 677 33.81 20.84 56.95
C THR A 677 34.28 22.03 57.80
N SER A 678 33.44 22.51 58.73
CA SER A 678 33.65 23.75 59.49
C SER A 678 34.62 23.63 60.69
N ARG A 679 35.43 22.55 60.78
CA ARG A 679 36.11 22.18 62.05
C ARG A 679 37.50 21.51 61.99
N ALA A 680 38.07 21.16 60.83
CA ALA A 680 39.27 20.28 60.81
C ALA A 680 40.30 20.48 59.69
N ALA A 681 40.04 21.29 58.65
CA ALA A 681 40.98 21.52 57.55
C ALA A 681 41.02 23.01 57.18
N PRO A 682 42.20 23.59 56.93
CA PRO A 682 42.31 24.94 56.37
C PRO A 682 41.96 24.89 54.88
N VAL A 683 40.70 25.18 54.56
CA VAL A 683 40.25 25.47 53.19
C VAL A 683 40.78 26.86 52.82
N SER A 684 41.23 27.06 51.58
CA SER A 684 41.70 28.39 51.18
C SER A 684 40.54 29.38 51.02
N ALA A 685 40.83 30.68 51.17
CA ALA A 685 39.87 31.74 50.89
C ALA A 685 39.35 31.68 49.44
N ALA A 686 40.22 31.34 48.47
CA ALA A 686 39.86 31.23 47.06
C ALA A 686 38.91 30.06 46.76
N GLU A 687 39.12 28.88 47.37
CA GLU A 687 38.17 27.75 47.26
C GLU A 687 36.81 28.10 47.88
N SER A 688 36.83 28.87 48.98
CA SER A 688 35.63 29.36 49.65
C SER A 688 34.87 30.40 48.81
N GLU A 689 35.58 31.25 48.07
CA GLU A 689 35.00 32.25 47.15
C GLU A 689 34.31 31.57 45.96
N ILE A 690 35.00 30.60 45.35
CA ILE A 690 34.45 29.75 44.27
C ILE A 690 33.18 29.04 44.74
N LEU A 691 33.14 28.54 45.99
CA LEU A 691 31.98 27.85 46.55
C LEU A 691 30.74 28.77 46.69
N VAL A 692 30.93 30.07 46.96
CA VAL A 692 29.81 31.04 46.96
C VAL A 692 29.25 31.22 45.54
N GLY A 693 30.12 31.41 44.54
CA GLY A 693 29.68 31.54 43.14
C GLY A 693 28.95 30.30 42.61
N ILE A 694 29.41 29.10 43.00
CA ILE A 694 28.74 27.84 42.68
C ILE A 694 27.35 27.77 43.33
N CYS A 695 27.21 28.16 44.60
CA CYS A 695 25.92 28.14 45.27
C CYS A 695 24.92 29.14 44.66
N GLU A 696 25.37 30.33 44.22
CA GLU A 696 24.46 31.30 43.56
C GLU A 696 23.96 30.72 42.25
N MET A 697 24.88 30.22 41.44
CA MET A 697 24.58 29.55 40.17
C MET A 697 23.57 28.41 40.35
N ARG A 698 23.73 27.56 41.38
CA ARG A 698 22.78 26.48 41.67
C ARG A 698 21.38 27.00 42.02
N GLY A 699 21.29 28.10 42.78
CA GLY A 699 20.04 28.81 43.05
C GLY A 699 19.38 29.32 41.77
N ARG A 700 20.12 30.06 40.93
CA ARG A 700 19.66 30.57 39.62
C ARG A 700 19.16 29.46 38.71
N ILE A 701 19.94 28.38 38.57
CA ILE A 701 19.61 27.22 37.73
C ILE A 701 18.35 26.50 38.23
N ALA A 702 18.21 26.33 39.56
CA ALA A 702 17.00 25.75 40.15
C ALA A 702 15.76 26.65 39.93
N GLY A 703 15.90 27.97 40.01
CA GLY A 703 14.84 28.93 39.68
C GLY A 703 14.35 28.78 38.25
N VAL A 704 15.25 28.78 37.25
CA VAL A 704 14.89 28.60 35.84
C VAL A 704 14.33 27.20 35.57
N SER A 705 14.88 26.15 36.18
CA SER A 705 14.33 24.78 36.07
C SER A 705 12.91 24.70 36.63
N THR A 706 12.65 25.35 37.77
CA THR A 706 11.32 25.46 38.38
C THR A 706 10.35 26.20 37.45
N LEU A 707 10.75 27.35 36.88
CA LEU A 707 9.93 28.06 35.90
C LEU A 707 9.58 27.18 34.69
N CYS A 708 10.56 26.45 34.14
CA CYS A 708 10.35 25.50 33.05
C CYS A 708 9.35 24.39 33.43
N LYS A 709 9.47 23.81 34.63
CA LYS A 709 8.53 22.80 35.14
C LYS A 709 7.13 23.37 35.30
N ARG A 710 6.99 24.61 35.80
CA ARG A 710 5.71 25.34 35.89
C ARG A 710 5.08 25.54 34.50
N PHE A 711 5.84 26.02 33.50
CA PHE A 711 5.35 26.13 32.12
C PHE A 711 4.88 24.78 31.56
N ALA A 712 5.67 23.72 31.73
CA ALA A 712 5.29 22.37 31.30
C ALA A 712 4.05 21.85 32.05
N ALA A 713 3.88 22.19 33.33
CA ALA A 713 2.72 21.82 34.13
C ALA A 713 1.43 22.52 33.68
N VAL A 714 1.50 23.81 33.30
CA VAL A 714 0.35 24.52 32.72
C VAL A 714 0.06 24.01 31.31
N LEU A 715 1.04 23.93 30.41
CA LEU A 715 0.85 23.42 29.03
C LEU A 715 0.34 21.97 28.98
N LYS A 716 0.56 21.16 30.04
CA LYS A 716 0.02 19.79 30.15
C LYS A 716 -1.43 19.72 30.65
N ARG A 717 -1.98 20.79 31.24
CA ARG A 717 -3.24 20.74 32.02
C ARG A 717 -4.24 21.85 31.70
N GLY A 718 -3.80 22.93 31.04
CA GLY A 718 -4.65 24.00 30.54
C GLY A 718 -5.48 23.58 29.34
N ASP A 719 -6.29 24.52 28.86
CA ASP A 719 -7.17 24.38 27.73
C ASP A 719 -6.45 24.34 26.36
N VAL A 720 -7.20 23.96 25.33
CA VAL A 720 -6.70 23.80 23.95
C VAL A 720 -6.26 25.14 23.36
N ASP A 721 -7.01 26.22 23.60
CA ASP A 721 -6.69 27.55 23.07
C ASP A 721 -5.43 28.12 23.74
N MET A 722 -5.26 27.96 25.05
CA MET A 722 -4.02 28.26 25.77
C MET A 722 -2.85 27.46 25.18
N PHE A 723 -2.97 26.13 25.07
CA PHE A 723 -1.91 25.27 24.53
C PHE A 723 -1.46 25.70 23.12
N LEU A 724 -2.41 25.95 22.21
CA LEU A 724 -2.10 26.33 20.83
C LEU A 724 -1.60 27.78 20.71
N SER A 725 -2.19 28.73 21.43
CA SER A 725 -1.82 30.15 21.33
C SER A 725 -0.52 30.50 22.03
N VAL A 726 -0.30 29.97 23.24
CA VAL A 726 0.92 30.15 24.05
C VAL A 726 2.04 29.30 23.46
N GLY A 727 1.76 28.01 23.22
CA GLY A 727 2.74 27.08 22.67
C GLY A 727 3.21 27.46 21.26
N GLY A 728 2.26 27.71 20.34
CA GLY A 728 2.56 27.98 18.94
C GLY A 728 3.27 29.32 18.67
N ARG A 729 3.04 30.35 19.48
CA ARG A 729 3.67 31.67 19.29
C ARG A 729 5.03 31.78 19.95
N ILE A 730 5.13 31.39 21.22
CA ILE A 730 6.31 31.66 22.05
C ILE A 730 7.49 30.76 21.65
N TYR A 731 7.22 29.54 21.15
CA TYR A 731 8.27 28.55 20.86
C TYR A 731 9.39 29.10 19.96
N VAL A 732 9.02 29.86 18.92
CA VAL A 732 9.98 30.46 17.96
C VAL A 732 10.93 31.45 18.64
N GLU A 733 10.46 32.17 19.67
CA GLU A 733 11.24 33.16 20.41
C GLU A 733 12.16 32.52 21.46
N ILE A 734 11.70 31.46 22.13
CA ILE A 734 12.45 30.81 23.22
C ILE A 734 13.37 29.67 22.75
N ALA A 735 13.10 29.02 21.62
CA ALA A 735 13.91 27.91 21.11
C ALA A 735 15.43 28.21 20.99
N PRO A 736 15.90 29.42 20.64
CA PRO A 736 17.33 29.76 20.64
C PRO A 736 18.00 29.68 22.02
N LEU A 737 17.25 29.83 23.12
CA LEU A 737 17.80 29.87 24.49
C LEU A 737 18.35 28.52 24.94
N GLU A 738 17.77 27.41 24.46
CA GLU A 738 18.24 26.06 24.75
C GLU A 738 19.70 25.85 24.31
N LYS A 739 20.13 26.48 23.21
CA LYS A 739 21.51 26.42 22.72
C LYS A 739 22.52 27.05 23.69
N ARG A 740 22.11 28.02 24.53
CA ARG A 740 22.99 28.55 25.59
C ARG A 740 23.19 27.53 26.71
N VAL A 741 22.13 26.80 27.10
CA VAL A 741 22.25 25.73 28.10
C VAL A 741 23.05 24.55 27.54
N ASP A 742 22.86 24.18 26.27
CA ASP A 742 23.66 23.14 25.62
C ASP A 742 25.16 23.49 25.52
N MET A 743 25.50 24.77 25.33
CA MET A 743 26.90 25.25 25.39
C MET A 743 27.50 25.02 26.79
N HIS A 744 26.79 25.43 27.84
CA HIS A 744 27.25 25.23 29.23
C HIS A 744 27.36 23.75 29.60
N LEU A 745 26.47 22.91 29.06
CA LEU A 745 26.48 21.45 29.24
C LEU A 745 27.64 20.78 28.48
N GLU A 746 28.00 21.27 27.29
CA GLU A 746 29.18 20.83 26.53
C GLU A 746 30.50 21.26 27.18
N LEU A 747 30.57 22.46 27.77
CA LEU A 747 31.72 22.87 28.59
C LEU A 747 31.87 21.97 29.82
N LEU A 748 30.76 21.62 30.48
CA LEU A 748 30.76 20.67 31.61
C LEU A 748 31.15 19.24 31.20
N ARG A 749 30.81 18.81 29.98
CA ARG A 749 31.27 17.54 29.38
C ARG A 749 32.79 17.52 29.15
N ARG A 750 33.42 18.68 28.92
CA ARG A 750 34.87 18.81 28.66
C ARG A 750 35.70 19.10 29.90
N ASP A 751 35.04 19.33 31.04
CA ASP A 751 35.61 19.89 32.27
C ASP A 751 36.13 21.34 32.11
N GLU A 752 35.69 22.04 31.06
CA GLU A 752 35.99 23.45 30.72
C GLU A 752 34.89 24.42 31.21
N PHE A 753 34.12 24.00 32.21
CA PHE A 753 32.95 24.74 32.72
C PHE A 753 33.32 26.11 33.32
N ARG A 754 32.37 27.07 33.26
CA ARG A 754 32.55 28.45 33.71
C ARG A 754 31.33 28.93 34.47
N GLU A 755 31.43 28.93 35.79
CA GLU A 755 30.35 29.21 36.72
C GLU A 755 29.75 30.60 36.48
N MET A 756 30.58 31.63 36.43
CA MET A 756 30.15 33.02 36.31
C MET A 756 29.50 33.36 34.94
N GLU A 757 29.95 32.71 33.86
CA GLU A 757 29.31 32.84 32.55
C GLU A 757 27.94 32.15 32.55
N CYS A 758 27.84 30.98 33.20
CA CYS A 758 26.57 30.28 33.37
C CYS A 758 25.58 31.10 34.23
N VAL A 759 26.01 31.69 35.35
CA VAL A 759 25.19 32.64 36.16
C VAL A 759 24.62 33.75 35.27
N SER A 760 25.48 34.40 34.47
CA SER A 760 25.06 35.51 33.60
C SER A 760 24.00 35.09 32.58
N ASP A 761 24.17 33.94 31.92
CA ASP A 761 23.21 33.48 30.91
C ASP A 761 21.92 32.93 31.49
N VAL A 762 22.00 32.23 32.63
CA VAL A 762 20.83 31.70 33.34
C VAL A 762 20.00 32.86 33.89
N ALA A 763 20.61 33.92 34.45
CA ALA A 763 19.89 35.11 34.90
C ALA A 763 19.14 35.83 33.77
N LYS A 764 19.71 35.88 32.54
CA LYS A 764 19.02 36.41 31.35
C LYS A 764 17.82 35.55 30.96
N ILE A 765 17.96 34.22 30.98
CA ILE A 765 16.84 33.29 30.71
C ILE A 765 15.76 33.43 31.79
N GLN A 766 16.16 33.57 33.06
CA GLN A 766 15.26 33.76 34.19
C GLN A 766 14.37 34.99 33.99
N ALA A 767 14.97 36.16 33.75
CA ALA A 767 14.20 37.40 33.54
C ALA A 767 13.24 37.33 32.34
N GLN A 768 13.61 36.62 31.27
CA GLN A 768 12.70 36.38 30.13
C GLN A 768 11.55 35.43 30.51
N PHE A 769 11.80 34.39 31.29
CA PHE A 769 10.80 33.41 31.71
C PHE A 769 9.89 33.92 32.85
N ASP A 770 10.39 34.78 33.73
CA ASP A 770 9.58 35.47 34.75
C ASP A 770 8.55 36.39 34.07
N HIS A 771 8.95 37.19 33.08
CA HIS A 771 8.01 38.04 32.32
C HIS A 771 6.95 37.24 31.54
N LEU A 772 7.34 36.10 30.94
CA LEU A 772 6.39 35.17 30.33
C LEU A 772 5.47 34.54 31.39
N ALA A 773 5.98 34.22 32.58
CA ALA A 773 5.20 33.63 33.67
C ALA A 773 4.15 34.61 34.21
N GLU A 774 4.52 35.89 34.38
CA GLU A 774 3.58 36.98 34.69
C GLU A 774 2.48 37.12 33.63
N THR A 775 2.82 36.92 32.36
CA THR A 775 1.88 37.06 31.23
C THR A 775 0.93 35.86 31.08
N TYR A 776 1.35 34.64 31.41
CA TYR A 776 0.64 33.40 31.06
C TYR A 776 0.21 32.51 32.23
N PHE A 777 0.51 32.87 33.49
CA PHE A 777 0.05 32.11 34.68
C PHE A 777 -1.17 32.73 35.40
N GLU A 778 -1.74 33.83 34.90
CA GLU A 778 -2.98 34.38 35.47
C GLU A 778 -4.17 33.42 35.29
N GLY A 779 -4.96 33.24 36.35
CA GLY A 779 -6.24 32.50 36.32
C GLY A 779 -6.18 31.00 36.65
N PHE A 780 -5.01 30.36 36.77
CA PHE A 780 -4.89 28.90 36.91
C PHE A 780 -4.00 28.43 38.08
N GLU A 781 -4.32 27.26 38.65
CA GLU A 781 -3.51 26.56 39.67
C GLU A 781 -2.79 25.30 39.12
N HIS A 782 -2.70 25.15 37.80
CA HIS A 782 -2.11 23.97 37.16
C HIS A 782 -0.60 23.77 37.43
N ASP A 783 0.10 24.85 37.82
CA ASP A 783 1.52 24.88 38.18
C ASP A 783 1.80 24.55 39.65
N LEU A 784 0.76 24.41 40.49
CA LEU A 784 0.85 24.56 41.94
C LEU A 784 1.89 23.64 42.60
N ALA A 785 1.92 22.36 42.22
CA ALA A 785 2.88 21.38 42.75
C ALA A 785 4.35 21.79 42.49
N GLU A 786 4.64 22.27 41.27
CA GLU A 786 5.97 22.73 40.87
C GLU A 786 6.33 24.06 41.54
N ARG A 787 5.33 24.93 41.77
CA ARG A 787 5.48 26.21 42.48
C ARG A 787 5.81 26.02 43.96
N GLU A 788 5.13 25.09 44.63
CA GLU A 788 5.38 24.74 46.03
C GLU A 788 6.75 24.08 46.21
N LEU A 789 7.08 23.08 45.38
CA LEU A 789 8.41 22.48 45.34
C LEU A 789 9.48 23.56 45.10
N GLY A 790 9.21 24.51 44.19
CA GLY A 790 10.05 25.67 43.93
C GLY A 790 10.40 26.49 45.18
N TYR A 791 9.43 26.80 46.05
CA TYR A 791 9.69 27.52 47.29
C TYR A 791 10.60 26.73 48.24
N ALA A 792 10.38 25.42 48.40
CA ALA A 792 11.21 24.58 49.26
C ALA A 792 12.63 24.33 48.70
N VAL A 793 12.78 24.22 47.37
CA VAL A 793 14.09 24.14 46.71
C VAL A 793 14.86 25.45 46.83
N ALA A 794 14.20 26.60 46.65
CA ALA A 794 14.82 27.90 46.88
C ALA A 794 15.27 28.05 48.35
N PHE A 795 14.38 27.77 49.32
CA PHE A 795 14.70 27.79 50.75
C PHE A 795 15.88 26.87 51.11
N ASP A 796 15.99 25.68 50.50
CA ASP A 796 17.14 24.80 50.68
C ASP A 796 18.44 25.42 50.12
N LEU A 797 18.41 25.96 48.90
CA LEU A 797 19.60 26.50 48.22
C LEU A 797 20.06 27.85 48.78
N ASP A 798 19.14 28.68 49.24
CA ASP A 798 19.45 29.95 49.92
C ASP A 798 20.17 29.68 51.26
N LEU A 799 19.88 28.55 51.94
CA LEU A 799 20.66 28.08 53.09
C LEU A 799 22.07 27.55 52.71
N ASP A 800 22.28 27.02 51.50
CA ASP A 800 23.64 26.75 51.00
C ASP A 800 24.40 28.07 50.76
N MET A 801 23.74 29.09 50.22
CA MET A 801 24.32 30.43 50.01
C MET A 801 24.70 31.14 51.32
N LEU A 802 23.82 31.09 52.32
CA LEU A 802 24.10 31.59 53.67
C LEU A 802 25.30 30.86 54.28
N SER A 803 25.33 29.53 54.17
CA SER A 803 26.44 28.72 54.68
C SER A 803 27.77 29.04 53.99
N ALA A 804 27.77 29.15 52.66
CA ALA A 804 28.98 29.45 51.87
C ALA A 804 29.54 30.84 52.20
N SER A 805 28.69 31.87 52.23
CA SER A 805 29.12 33.26 52.47
C SER A 805 29.62 33.48 53.90
N VAL A 806 28.95 32.92 54.92
CA VAL A 806 29.41 32.96 56.31
C VAL A 806 30.71 32.15 56.50
N ALA A 807 30.86 31.00 55.83
CA ALA A 807 32.10 30.22 55.85
C ALA A 807 33.27 30.95 55.17
N LEU A 808 33.02 31.62 54.04
CA LEU A 808 34.00 32.49 53.38
C LEU A 808 34.46 33.61 54.33
N THR A 809 33.53 34.33 54.96
CA THR A 809 33.85 35.38 55.96
C THR A 809 34.78 34.85 57.06
N LYS A 810 34.44 33.69 57.65
CA LYS A 810 35.24 33.05 58.70
C LYS A 810 36.65 32.68 58.20
N THR A 811 36.74 32.15 56.97
CA THR A 811 37.98 31.63 56.37
C THR A 811 38.92 32.76 55.95
N CYS A 812 38.41 33.85 55.37
CA CYS A 812 39.22 35.02 55.00
C CYS A 812 39.93 35.65 56.21
N VAL A 813 39.27 35.70 57.37
CA VAL A 813 39.88 36.25 58.60
C VAL A 813 40.78 35.23 59.29
N ALA A 814 40.39 33.96 59.41
CA ALA A 814 41.23 32.93 60.02
C ALA A 814 42.57 32.78 59.28
N THR A 815 42.54 32.69 57.94
CA THR A 815 43.76 32.63 57.10
C THR A 815 44.52 33.95 56.99
N LEU A 816 44.05 35.03 57.62
CA LEU A 816 44.80 36.29 57.79
C LEU A 816 45.46 36.38 59.17
N MET A 817 44.88 35.74 60.19
CA MET A 817 45.49 35.64 61.53
C MET A 817 46.72 34.72 61.56
N GLU A 818 46.83 33.81 60.59
CA GLU A 818 47.98 32.91 60.39
C GLU A 818 49.07 33.53 59.49
N ASP A 819 48.91 34.77 59.03
CA ASP A 819 49.75 35.45 58.04
C ASP A 819 50.77 36.40 58.73
N GLU A 820 52.01 35.95 58.92
CA GLU A 820 53.05 36.69 59.69
C GLU A 820 53.45 38.05 59.06
N ASP A 821 53.20 38.25 57.76
CA ASP A 821 53.52 39.50 57.06
C ASP A 821 52.46 40.62 57.29
N VAL A 822 51.35 40.33 57.98
CA VAL A 822 50.21 41.26 58.15
C VAL A 822 50.19 41.93 59.52
N VAL A 823 50.14 43.26 59.55
CA VAL A 823 50.02 44.05 60.79
C VAL A 823 48.58 44.01 61.31
N LEU A 824 48.36 43.29 62.43
CA LEU A 824 47.07 43.16 63.10
C LEU A 824 46.84 44.26 64.14
N ASP A 825 45.73 44.98 64.05
CA ASP A 825 45.22 45.93 65.06
C ASP A 825 43.88 45.44 65.61
N LEU A 826 43.95 44.75 66.76
CA LEU A 826 42.79 44.12 67.37
C LEU A 826 41.96 45.06 68.26
N GLY A 827 42.40 46.32 68.47
CA GLY A 827 41.69 47.31 69.29
C GLY A 827 41.41 46.93 70.75
N GLY A 828 42.04 45.87 71.27
CA GLY A 828 41.80 45.32 72.62
C GLY A 828 40.73 44.22 72.70
N TYR A 829 40.19 43.76 71.57
CA TYR A 829 39.21 42.67 71.48
C TYR A 829 39.89 41.35 71.05
N ASP A 830 39.27 40.22 71.35
CA ASP A 830 39.67 38.91 70.80
C ASP A 830 38.88 38.59 69.52
N VAL A 831 39.58 38.13 68.47
CA VAL A 831 38.96 37.72 67.20
C VAL A 831 38.21 36.39 67.37
N GLY A 832 38.65 35.54 68.31
CA GLY A 832 37.97 34.29 68.66
C GLY A 832 36.54 34.55 69.13
N SER A 833 36.38 35.22 70.27
CA SER A 833 35.07 35.45 70.90
C SER A 833 34.17 36.44 70.15
N GLU A 834 34.70 37.52 69.56
CA GLU A 834 33.87 38.57 68.95
C GLU A 834 33.44 38.28 67.50
N LEU A 835 34.10 37.34 66.82
CA LEU A 835 33.92 37.10 65.38
C LEU A 835 33.90 35.61 64.99
N LEU A 836 34.92 34.82 65.31
CA LEU A 836 35.04 33.45 64.81
C LEU A 836 34.08 32.46 65.48
N GLU A 837 33.83 32.59 66.78
CA GLU A 837 32.81 31.81 67.50
C GLU A 837 31.38 32.20 67.08
N PRO A 838 30.99 33.49 67.00
CA PRO A 838 29.69 33.89 66.45
C PRO A 838 29.42 33.41 65.02
N LEU A 839 30.42 33.49 64.12
CA LEU A 839 30.29 32.95 62.75
C LEU A 839 30.08 31.42 62.77
N GLN A 840 30.79 30.69 63.65
CA GLN A 840 30.57 29.25 63.81
C GLN A 840 29.19 28.91 64.36
N LYS A 841 28.70 29.68 65.34
CA LYS A 841 27.33 29.57 65.90
C LYS A 841 26.26 29.72 64.81
N LEU A 842 26.40 30.71 63.93
CA LEU A 842 25.49 30.90 62.78
C LEU A 842 25.54 29.71 61.81
N LEU A 843 26.72 29.17 61.50
CA LEU A 843 26.85 27.98 60.63
C LEU A 843 26.15 26.74 61.23
N ASP A 844 26.30 26.49 62.53
CA ASP A 844 25.66 25.34 63.18
C ASP A 844 24.14 25.53 63.39
N GLN A 845 23.67 26.76 63.54
CA GLN A 845 22.23 27.09 63.43
C GLN A 845 21.71 26.85 62.01
N CYS A 846 22.44 27.27 60.97
CA CYS A 846 22.07 27.08 59.57
C CYS A 846 21.95 25.58 59.20
N LYS A 847 22.87 24.73 59.67
CA LYS A 847 22.78 23.26 59.53
C LYS A 847 21.46 22.69 60.08
N SER A 848 20.93 23.27 61.16
CA SER A 848 19.65 22.85 61.74
C SER A 848 18.46 23.19 60.83
N ALA A 849 18.45 24.37 60.21
CA ALA A 849 17.50 24.73 59.16
C ALA A 849 17.64 23.84 57.91
N LYS A 850 18.88 23.50 57.53
CA LYS A 850 19.19 22.64 56.36
C LYS A 850 18.72 21.18 56.53
N VAL A 851 18.52 20.69 57.76
CA VAL A 851 17.87 19.38 58.02
C VAL A 851 16.35 19.44 57.84
N LEU A 852 15.77 20.63 58.01
CA LEU A 852 14.33 20.89 57.92
C LEU A 852 13.90 21.16 56.47
N SER A 853 14.66 21.99 55.73
CA SER A 853 14.47 22.23 54.29
C SER A 853 14.42 20.92 53.51
N LYS A 854 15.44 20.06 53.65
CA LYS A 854 15.53 18.75 52.97
C LYS A 854 14.34 17.81 53.23
N LYS A 855 13.66 17.93 54.38
CA LYS A 855 12.43 17.15 54.66
C LYS A 855 11.22 17.72 53.91
N LEU A 856 11.08 19.05 53.88
CA LEU A 856 10.03 19.75 53.14
C LEU A 856 10.18 19.53 51.63
N THR A 857 11.39 19.76 51.09
CA THR A 857 11.72 19.56 49.67
C THR A 857 11.38 18.14 49.23
N ARG A 858 11.87 17.11 49.94
CA ARG A 858 11.61 15.71 49.58
C ARG A 858 10.13 15.33 49.64
N ARG A 859 9.37 15.80 50.63
CA ARG A 859 7.92 15.56 50.71
C ARG A 859 7.18 16.22 49.54
N LEU A 860 7.63 17.39 49.09
CA LEU A 860 7.05 18.05 47.92
C LEU A 860 7.46 17.36 46.61
N GLU A 861 8.69 16.84 46.48
CA GLU A 861 9.11 15.99 45.36
C GLU A 861 8.25 14.71 45.26
N ASP A 862 8.00 14.04 46.39
CA ASP A 862 7.11 12.87 46.44
C ASP A 862 5.68 13.23 45.99
N LEU A 863 5.17 14.41 46.39
CA LEU A 863 3.85 14.91 45.97
C LEU A 863 3.76 15.28 44.48
N THR A 864 4.78 15.95 43.91
CA THR A 864 4.76 16.29 42.47
C THR A 864 4.80 15.03 41.60
N LEU A 865 5.58 14.01 42.00
CA LEU A 865 5.62 12.68 41.36
C LEU A 865 4.27 11.93 41.44
N GLU A 866 3.48 12.18 42.48
CA GLU A 866 2.10 11.67 42.62
C GLU A 866 1.05 12.55 41.91
N SER A 867 1.46 13.64 41.24
CA SER A 867 0.58 14.68 40.67
C SER A 867 -0.38 15.29 41.69
N SER A 868 0.15 15.59 42.87
CA SER A 868 -0.55 16.24 43.98
C SER A 868 0.21 17.48 44.45
N ALA A 869 -0.48 18.34 45.21
CA ALA A 869 0.02 19.58 45.79
C ALA A 869 -0.58 19.79 47.19
N LEU A 870 -0.15 20.81 47.92
CA LEU A 870 -0.79 21.24 49.15
C LEU A 870 -2.04 22.07 48.87
N LYS A 871 -2.86 22.29 49.90
CA LYS A 871 -3.96 23.25 49.86
C LYS A 871 -3.45 24.69 49.84
N ALA A 872 -4.14 25.56 49.09
CA ALA A 872 -3.83 26.98 48.97
C ALA A 872 -3.68 27.75 50.30
N SER A 873 -4.29 27.27 51.38
CA SER A 873 -4.13 27.80 52.74
C SER A 873 -2.72 27.66 53.35
N ILE A 874 -1.87 26.77 52.79
CA ILE A 874 -0.54 26.45 53.32
C ILE A 874 0.58 27.16 52.53
N ILE A 875 0.35 27.48 51.24
CA ILE A 875 1.30 28.22 50.39
C ILE A 875 1.85 29.49 51.08
N PRO A 876 1.04 30.32 51.78
CA PRO A 876 1.57 31.52 52.45
C PRO A 876 2.57 31.20 53.56
N GLN A 877 2.41 30.09 54.27
CA GLN A 877 3.31 29.64 55.32
C GLN A 877 4.62 29.08 54.72
N LEU A 878 4.53 28.33 53.62
CA LEU A 878 5.71 27.86 52.89
C LEU A 878 6.51 29.03 52.31
N LYS A 879 5.84 30.02 51.69
CA LYS A 879 6.47 31.23 51.14
C LYS A 879 7.06 32.15 52.22
N ALA A 880 6.51 32.14 53.44
CA ALA A 880 7.04 32.93 54.55
C ALA A 880 8.50 32.56 54.89
N LEU A 881 8.90 31.30 54.71
CA LEU A 881 10.27 30.84 54.99
C LEU A 881 11.34 31.45 54.06
N ASN A 882 10.98 31.85 52.84
CA ASN A 882 11.95 32.34 51.86
C ASN A 882 12.40 33.78 52.14
N ASN A 883 11.49 34.68 52.56
CA ASN A 883 11.83 36.10 52.72
C ASN A 883 12.94 36.35 53.77
N PRO A 884 12.92 35.77 54.99
CA PRO A 884 13.96 36.01 55.98
C PRO A 884 15.29 35.34 55.62
N VAL A 885 15.28 34.20 54.89
CA VAL A 885 16.53 33.62 54.37
C VAL A 885 17.15 34.52 53.30
N ALA A 886 16.34 35.13 52.42
CA ALA A 886 16.88 36.10 51.46
C ALA A 886 17.55 37.31 52.14
N GLU A 887 17.01 37.80 53.26
CA GLU A 887 17.67 38.85 54.06
C GLU A 887 18.96 38.35 54.74
N LEU A 888 18.98 37.11 55.24
CA LEU A 888 20.20 36.46 55.77
C LEU A 888 21.27 36.22 54.70
N VAL A 889 20.91 35.83 53.47
CA VAL A 889 21.83 35.67 52.34
C VAL A 889 22.43 37.02 51.96
N ASN A 890 21.61 38.08 51.90
CA ASN A 890 22.11 39.44 51.68
C ASN A 890 23.04 39.91 52.80
N PHE A 891 22.77 39.55 54.07
CA PHE A 891 23.69 39.78 55.19
C PHE A 891 25.04 39.07 54.97
N GLY A 892 25.01 37.75 54.70
CA GLY A 892 26.21 36.94 54.51
C GLY A 892 27.08 37.40 53.34
N ILE A 893 26.48 37.63 52.16
CA ILE A 893 27.21 38.09 50.96
C ILE A 893 27.82 39.47 51.19
N SER A 894 27.04 40.44 51.70
CA SER A 894 27.54 41.81 51.92
C SER A 894 28.67 41.84 52.93
N LEU A 895 28.55 41.04 54.01
CA LEU A 895 29.57 40.92 55.05
C LEU A 895 30.85 40.27 54.50
N ALA A 896 30.72 39.20 53.71
CA ALA A 896 31.84 38.54 53.05
C ALA A 896 32.59 39.49 52.10
N GLN A 897 31.87 40.26 51.27
CA GLN A 897 32.48 41.22 50.34
C GLN A 897 33.23 42.35 51.06
N LEU A 898 32.62 42.96 52.08
CA LEU A 898 33.27 44.03 52.86
C LEU A 898 34.53 43.54 53.59
N ILE A 899 34.46 42.36 54.22
CA ILE A 899 35.59 41.78 54.93
C ILE A 899 36.68 41.32 53.96
N MET A 900 36.33 40.66 52.85
CA MET A 900 37.29 40.20 51.85
C MET A 900 38.11 41.36 51.27
N ASN A 901 37.45 42.48 50.92
CA ASN A 901 38.14 43.69 50.47
C ASN A 901 39.13 44.22 51.52
N HIS A 902 38.70 44.34 52.79
CA HIS A 902 39.57 44.78 53.90
C HIS A 902 40.74 43.83 54.16
N THR A 903 40.54 42.51 54.06
CA THR A 903 41.64 41.53 54.15
C THR A 903 42.61 41.61 52.97
N ASN A 904 42.14 41.95 51.76
CA ASN A 904 42.97 42.13 50.58
C ASN A 904 43.78 43.44 50.61
N ASP A 905 43.21 44.53 51.14
CA ASP A 905 43.93 45.79 51.37
C ASP A 905 45.03 45.63 52.45
N ALA A 906 44.78 44.80 53.47
CA ALA A 906 45.78 44.43 54.47
C ALA A 906 46.92 43.58 53.87
N ARG A 907 46.62 42.45 53.19
CA ARG A 907 47.65 41.61 52.54
C ARG A 907 48.43 42.35 51.45
N SER A 908 47.82 43.32 50.77
CA SER A 908 48.49 44.11 49.72
C SER A 908 49.32 45.29 50.24
N SER A 909 49.62 45.32 51.54
CA SER A 909 50.55 46.26 52.22
C SER A 909 50.10 47.73 52.26
N LYS A 910 48.78 48.00 52.17
CA LYS A 910 48.24 49.37 52.15
C LYS A 910 47.58 49.85 53.45
N SER A 911 47.25 48.94 54.36
CA SER A 911 46.68 49.25 55.68
C SER A 911 46.98 48.14 56.69
N SER A 912 46.78 48.42 57.99
CA SER A 912 46.73 47.38 59.02
C SER A 912 45.33 46.75 59.09
N PHE A 913 45.24 45.47 59.44
CA PHE A 913 43.97 44.81 59.64
C PHE A 913 43.33 45.26 60.96
N GLN A 914 42.33 46.12 60.88
CA GLN A 914 41.59 46.60 62.05
C GLN A 914 40.34 45.76 62.34
N LEU A 915 40.32 45.07 63.49
CA LEU A 915 39.17 44.27 63.95
C LEU A 915 37.94 45.15 64.27
N THR A 916 38.17 46.34 64.83
CA THR A 916 37.11 47.32 65.15
C THR A 916 36.33 47.76 63.91
N THR A 917 37.01 47.91 62.77
CA THR A 917 36.40 48.19 61.46
C THR A 917 35.56 47.00 60.96
N VAL A 918 36.03 45.77 61.15
CA VAL A 918 35.28 44.54 60.83
C VAL A 918 34.01 44.41 61.67
N LEU A 919 34.07 44.65 62.99
CA LEU A 919 32.88 44.66 63.85
C LEU A 919 31.92 45.80 63.48
N GLY A 920 32.45 46.93 62.97
CA GLY A 920 31.67 47.99 62.34
C GLY A 920 30.91 47.52 61.10
N PHE A 921 31.55 46.76 60.20
CA PHE A 921 30.88 46.14 59.05
C PHE A 921 29.78 45.17 59.49
N VAL A 922 30.06 44.26 60.42
CA VAL A 922 29.05 43.32 60.98
C VAL A 922 27.80 44.07 61.45
N LYS A 923 27.98 45.13 62.26
CA LYS A 923 26.87 45.93 62.78
C LYS A 923 26.10 46.63 61.66
N ASN A 924 26.79 47.33 60.77
CA ASN A 924 26.16 48.09 59.68
C ASN A 924 25.40 47.18 58.72
N THR A 925 25.97 46.02 58.37
CA THR A 925 25.34 45.01 57.51
C THR A 925 24.12 44.40 58.20
N ALA A 926 24.19 44.05 59.49
CA ALA A 926 23.04 43.57 60.25
C ALA A 926 21.90 44.61 60.25
N THR A 927 22.19 45.88 60.55
CA THR A 927 21.18 46.95 60.59
C THR A 927 20.58 47.32 59.23
N SER A 928 21.25 47.00 58.12
CA SER A 928 20.71 47.23 56.77
C SER A 928 19.94 46.03 56.21
N THR A 929 20.02 44.86 56.84
CA THR A 929 19.41 43.60 56.38
C THR A 929 18.49 43.00 57.44
N VAL A 930 19.02 42.13 58.30
CA VAL A 930 18.27 41.25 59.21
C VAL A 930 17.85 41.88 60.55
N ALA A 931 18.40 43.06 60.89
CA ALA A 931 18.26 43.68 62.22
C ALA A 931 17.96 45.19 62.12
N LYS A 932 16.99 45.57 61.29
CA LYS A 932 16.67 46.98 60.97
C LYS A 932 16.34 47.84 62.20
N ASP A 933 15.75 47.23 63.24
CA ASP A 933 15.39 47.87 64.52
C ASP A 933 16.31 47.45 65.71
N LEU A 934 17.57 47.09 65.45
CA LEU A 934 18.53 46.64 66.48
C LEU A 934 18.70 47.69 67.60
N LYS A 935 18.38 47.33 68.85
CA LYS A 935 18.41 48.31 69.95
C LYS A 935 19.85 48.60 70.40
N PRO A 936 20.11 49.78 70.99
CA PRO A 936 21.42 50.11 71.55
C PRO A 936 21.85 49.08 72.63
N GLY A 937 22.88 48.29 72.33
CA GLY A 937 23.40 47.24 73.22
C GLY A 937 22.98 45.81 72.85
N GLU A 938 22.10 45.61 71.85
CA GLU A 938 21.82 44.28 71.31
C GLU A 938 22.92 43.81 70.35
N SER A 939 23.27 42.53 70.43
CA SER A 939 24.30 41.87 69.61
C SER A 939 23.79 41.66 68.17
N PRO A 940 24.52 42.13 67.12
CA PRO A 940 24.12 41.91 65.74
C PRO A 940 24.16 40.42 65.35
N TRP A 941 25.03 39.64 65.98
CA TRP A 941 25.12 38.19 65.78
C TRP A 941 23.91 37.45 66.33
N ASP A 942 23.43 37.84 67.51
CA ASP A 942 22.25 37.21 68.12
C ASP A 942 20.95 37.62 67.40
N ALA A 943 20.89 38.82 66.83
CA ALA A 943 19.81 39.21 65.93
C ALA A 943 19.76 38.32 64.67
N ALA A 944 20.90 38.11 63.99
CA ALA A 944 20.97 37.22 62.84
C ALA A 944 20.63 35.74 63.21
N GLY A 945 21.16 35.25 64.33
CA GLY A 945 20.89 33.90 64.83
C GLY A 945 19.45 33.71 65.30
N LEU A 946 18.76 34.77 65.73
CA LEU A 946 17.34 34.75 66.07
C LEU A 946 16.46 34.59 64.83
N VAL A 947 16.79 35.22 63.69
CA VAL A 947 16.08 34.99 62.42
C VAL A 947 16.22 33.54 61.94
N ILE A 948 17.42 32.96 62.01
CA ILE A 948 17.62 31.53 61.71
C ILE A 948 16.79 30.64 62.66
N SER A 949 16.72 31.00 63.94
CA SER A 949 15.95 30.24 64.94
C SER A 949 14.44 30.31 64.69
N GLN A 950 13.91 31.48 64.28
CA GLN A 950 12.51 31.66 63.89
C GLN A 950 12.16 30.81 62.66
N LEU A 951 13.02 30.78 61.63
CA LEU A 951 12.83 29.94 60.44
C LEU A 951 12.78 28.44 60.77
N VAL A 952 13.61 27.97 61.72
CA VAL A 952 13.54 26.59 62.23
C VAL A 952 12.22 26.35 62.96
N GLU A 953 11.75 27.30 63.77
CA GLU A 953 10.48 27.18 64.50
C GLU A 953 9.27 27.15 63.55
N GLU A 954 9.21 28.05 62.57
CA GLU A 954 8.14 28.12 61.57
C GLU A 954 8.10 26.88 60.67
N GLY A 955 9.24 26.46 60.12
CA GLY A 955 9.31 25.23 59.32
C GLY A 955 8.96 23.98 60.14
N THR A 956 9.23 23.97 61.44
CA THR A 956 8.86 22.86 62.35
C THR A 956 7.36 22.84 62.65
N LYS A 957 6.69 24.00 62.68
CA LYS A 957 5.21 24.08 62.72
C LYS A 957 4.58 23.67 61.39
N LEU A 958 5.23 23.99 60.27
CA LEU A 958 4.76 23.68 58.92
C LEU A 958 4.89 22.21 58.55
N LEU A 959 5.99 21.54 58.94
CA LEU A 959 6.30 20.16 58.50
C LEU A 959 5.19 19.13 58.80
N PRO A 960 4.51 19.11 59.97
CA PRO A 960 3.35 18.23 60.19
C PRO A 960 2.22 18.47 59.19
N LEU A 961 1.85 19.73 58.93
CA LEU A 961 0.79 20.10 58.00
C LEU A 961 1.09 19.63 56.56
N VAL A 962 2.36 19.64 56.17
CA VAL A 962 2.86 19.19 54.84
C VAL A 962 2.93 17.65 54.75
N LEU A 963 2.95 16.94 55.88
CA LEU A 963 2.91 15.48 55.94
C LEU A 963 1.47 14.94 55.97
N GLU A 964 0.53 15.66 56.58
CA GLU A 964 -0.88 15.31 56.66
C GLU A 964 -1.56 15.21 55.29
N ASN A 965 -2.05 14.03 54.92
CA ASN A 965 -2.76 13.81 53.65
C ASN A 965 -4.10 14.58 53.55
N GLU A 966 -4.67 15.04 54.67
CA GLU A 966 -5.84 15.94 54.65
C GLU A 966 -5.52 17.31 54.04
N ASN A 967 -4.25 17.71 54.03
CA ASN A 967 -3.78 18.98 53.49
C ASN A 967 -3.31 18.89 52.03
N VAL A 968 -3.44 17.72 51.41
CA VAL A 968 -3.03 17.44 50.03
C VAL A 968 -4.25 17.50 49.11
N ILE A 969 -4.08 18.09 47.94
CA ILE A 969 -5.03 18.04 46.82
C ILE A 969 -4.40 17.35 45.61
N LYS A 970 -5.20 16.62 44.85
CA LYS A 970 -4.74 15.95 43.62
C LYS A 970 -4.96 16.87 42.42
N ILE A 971 -3.90 17.14 41.65
CA ILE A 971 -4.02 17.95 40.43
C ILE A 971 -4.54 17.06 39.28
N THR A 972 -5.83 17.17 39.00
CA THR A 972 -6.49 16.51 37.87
C THR A 972 -6.62 17.46 36.68
N GLY A 973 -6.29 16.98 35.48
CA GLY A 973 -6.56 17.65 34.21
C GLY A 973 -6.36 16.68 33.05
N THR A 974 -7.20 16.79 32.02
CA THR A 974 -7.02 16.06 30.76
C THR A 974 -6.06 16.86 29.89
N PRO A 975 -5.00 16.27 29.32
CA PRO A 975 -4.06 17.05 28.50
C PRO A 975 -4.74 17.65 27.26
N PRO A 976 -4.41 18.90 26.88
CA PRO A 976 -5.13 19.63 25.83
C PRO A 976 -5.10 18.90 24.50
N TRP A 977 -3.98 18.26 24.15
CA TRP A 977 -3.88 17.45 22.94
C TRP A 977 -4.90 16.29 22.89
N VAL A 978 -5.26 15.68 24.04
CA VAL A 978 -6.27 14.60 24.08
C VAL A 978 -7.65 15.14 23.71
N VAL A 979 -8.05 16.27 24.29
CA VAL A 979 -9.31 16.96 23.95
C VAL A 979 -9.30 17.37 22.48
N ARG A 980 -8.17 17.92 22.01
CA ARG A 980 -7.97 18.32 20.61
C ARG A 980 -8.07 17.17 19.61
N ILE A 981 -7.61 15.98 19.98
CA ILE A 981 -7.78 14.76 19.17
C ILE A 981 -9.26 14.34 19.11
N GLU A 982 -10.01 14.49 20.21
CA GLU A 982 -11.45 14.21 20.24
C GLU A 982 -12.24 15.22 19.40
N GLU A 983 -11.90 16.52 19.45
CA GLU A 983 -12.43 17.56 18.54
C GLU A 983 -12.17 17.21 17.07
N ILE A 984 -10.94 16.86 16.71
CA ILE A 984 -10.53 16.52 15.34
C ILE A 984 -11.31 15.29 14.84
N LYS A 985 -11.49 14.26 15.69
CA LYS A 985 -12.29 13.07 15.36
C LYS A 985 -13.76 13.41 15.14
N ALA A 986 -14.37 14.17 16.03
CA ALA A 986 -15.76 14.61 15.90
C ALA A 986 -15.98 15.45 14.62
N ALA A 987 -15.06 16.36 14.30
CA ALA A 987 -15.12 17.15 13.07
C ALA A 987 -15.04 16.28 11.80
N LEU A 988 -14.24 15.21 11.81
CA LEU A 988 -14.13 14.25 10.71
C LEU A 988 -15.38 13.37 10.58
N GLU A 989 -15.97 12.91 11.68
CA GLU A 989 -17.23 12.15 11.66
C GLU A 989 -18.39 12.99 11.07
N VAL A 990 -18.48 14.28 11.44
CA VAL A 990 -19.43 15.22 10.84
C VAL A 990 -19.20 15.40 9.34
N ASN A 991 -17.94 15.40 8.87
CA ASN A 991 -17.64 15.48 7.44
C ASN A 991 -18.08 14.21 6.67
N VAL A 992 -17.92 13.01 7.26
CA VAL A 992 -18.43 11.76 6.65
C VAL A 992 -19.97 11.77 6.53
N GLU A 993 -20.70 12.41 7.46
CA GLU A 993 -22.13 12.63 7.26
C GLU A 993 -22.45 13.62 6.14
N ALA A 994 -21.64 14.68 5.97
CA ALA A 994 -21.79 15.64 4.88
C ALA A 994 -21.55 14.96 3.52
N GLU A 995 -20.50 14.14 3.40
CA GLU A 995 -20.20 13.35 2.21
C GLU A 995 -21.33 12.37 1.87
N ARG A 996 -21.91 11.68 2.87
CA ARG A 996 -23.10 10.83 2.66
C ARG A 996 -24.32 11.62 2.17
N LYS A 997 -24.53 12.84 2.68
CA LYS A 997 -25.62 13.74 2.23
C LYS A 997 -25.38 14.21 0.79
N VAL A 998 -24.14 14.55 0.43
CA VAL A 998 -23.75 14.92 -0.96
C VAL A 998 -23.92 13.74 -1.91
N ALA A 999 -23.49 12.53 -1.53
CA ALA A 999 -23.70 11.32 -2.33
C ALA A 999 -25.19 11.05 -2.58
N LYS A 1000 -26.03 11.11 -1.53
CA LYS A 1000 -27.48 10.93 -1.66
C LYS A 1000 -28.14 11.99 -2.54
N LEU A 1001 -27.74 13.25 -2.44
CA LEU A 1001 -28.21 14.33 -3.30
C LEU A 1001 -27.77 14.14 -4.76
N ASN A 1002 -26.56 13.60 -4.99
CA ASN A 1002 -26.08 13.27 -6.33
C ASN A 1002 -26.85 12.08 -6.93
N ASP A 1003 -27.18 11.05 -6.14
CA ASP A 1003 -28.02 9.92 -6.58
C ASP A 1003 -29.46 10.37 -6.90
N GLU A 1004 -30.02 11.25 -6.07
CA GLU A 1004 -31.32 11.90 -6.33
C GLU A 1004 -31.28 12.76 -7.60
N MET A 1005 -30.22 13.56 -7.80
CA MET A 1005 -30.01 14.34 -9.02
C MET A 1005 -29.85 13.45 -10.27
N GLN A 1006 -29.15 12.32 -10.18
CA GLN A 1006 -29.09 11.34 -11.26
C GLN A 1006 -30.45 10.67 -11.51
N GLY A 1007 -31.22 10.36 -10.46
CA GLY A 1007 -32.61 9.87 -10.58
C GLY A 1007 -33.50 10.87 -11.32
N LEU A 1008 -33.41 12.15 -10.94
CA LEU A 1008 -34.10 13.24 -11.62
C LEU A 1008 -33.67 13.36 -13.09
N MET A 1009 -32.36 13.30 -13.40
CA MET A 1009 -31.87 13.28 -14.79
C MET A 1009 -32.40 12.09 -15.60
N ARG A 1010 -32.48 10.87 -15.01
CA ARG A 1010 -33.06 9.70 -15.68
C ARG A 1010 -34.56 9.91 -15.97
N THR A 1011 -35.32 10.45 -15.01
CA THR A 1011 -36.75 10.74 -15.21
C THR A 1011 -37.01 11.92 -16.14
N LEU A 1012 -36.09 12.89 -16.24
CA LEU A 1012 -36.13 13.95 -17.24
C LEU A 1012 -35.95 13.36 -18.63
N LYS A 1013 -34.89 12.58 -18.87
CA LYS A 1013 -34.65 11.91 -20.16
C LYS A 1013 -35.81 11.00 -20.59
N GLY A 1014 -36.42 10.27 -19.65
CA GLY A 1014 -37.62 9.47 -19.94
C GLY A 1014 -38.84 10.31 -20.32
N LYS A 1015 -38.98 11.52 -19.77
CA LYS A 1015 -40.00 12.48 -20.21
C LYS A 1015 -39.67 13.10 -21.56
N ASP A 1016 -38.42 13.46 -21.81
CA ASP A 1016 -37.96 14.00 -23.09
C ASP A 1016 -38.19 12.99 -24.23
N GLN A 1017 -37.88 11.70 -23.99
CA GLN A 1017 -38.20 10.62 -24.91
C GLN A 1017 -39.72 10.50 -25.13
N SER A 1018 -40.53 10.50 -24.06
CA SER A 1018 -41.99 10.44 -24.18
C SER A 1018 -42.58 11.66 -24.92
N ILE A 1019 -41.95 12.84 -24.78
CA ILE A 1019 -42.29 14.06 -25.54
C ILE A 1019 -41.90 13.89 -27.01
N GLN A 1020 -40.73 13.33 -27.33
CA GLN A 1020 -40.32 13.04 -28.71
C GLN A 1020 -41.25 12.02 -29.38
N GLU A 1021 -41.62 10.94 -28.69
CA GLU A 1021 -42.61 9.96 -29.14
C GLU A 1021 -43.99 10.60 -29.37
N ALA A 1022 -44.41 11.51 -28.48
CA ALA A 1022 -45.64 12.30 -28.64
C ALA A 1022 -45.55 13.27 -29.83
N SER A 1023 -44.41 13.93 -30.07
CA SER A 1023 -44.18 14.82 -31.21
C SER A 1023 -44.20 14.06 -32.53
N VAL A 1024 -43.55 12.90 -32.63
CA VAL A 1024 -43.62 12.03 -33.83
C VAL A 1024 -45.06 11.55 -34.07
N LYS A 1025 -45.80 11.24 -33.00
CA LYS A 1025 -47.22 10.88 -33.09
C LYS A 1025 -48.12 12.04 -33.51
N ILE A 1026 -47.81 13.27 -33.09
CA ILE A 1026 -48.47 14.50 -33.56
C ILE A 1026 -48.17 14.72 -35.04
N GLU A 1027 -46.90 14.69 -35.47
CA GLU A 1027 -46.55 14.81 -36.89
C GLU A 1027 -47.23 13.73 -37.76
N TRP A 1028 -47.36 12.50 -37.27
CA TRP A 1028 -48.06 11.43 -37.98
C TRP A 1028 -49.57 11.71 -38.10
N MET A 1029 -50.20 12.20 -37.03
CA MET A 1029 -51.60 12.64 -37.04
C MET A 1029 -51.81 13.85 -37.95
N GLU A 1030 -50.87 14.81 -37.98
CA GLU A 1030 -50.89 15.97 -38.87
C GLU A 1030 -50.72 15.57 -40.34
N ARG A 1031 -49.75 14.70 -40.67
CA ARG A 1031 -49.61 14.13 -42.03
C ARG A 1031 -50.87 13.36 -42.45
N ARG A 1032 -51.50 12.62 -41.53
CA ARG A 1032 -52.77 11.91 -41.76
C ARG A 1032 -53.95 12.88 -41.94
N MET A 1033 -54.01 13.97 -41.19
CA MET A 1033 -55.02 15.02 -41.38
C MET A 1033 -54.81 15.78 -42.69
N GLU A 1034 -53.57 16.09 -43.09
CA GLU A 1034 -53.29 16.75 -44.37
C GLU A 1034 -53.58 15.83 -45.57
N ALA A 1035 -53.36 14.51 -45.44
CA ALA A 1035 -53.81 13.53 -46.42
C ALA A 1035 -55.35 13.46 -46.50
N ALA A 1036 -56.04 13.41 -45.37
CA ALA A 1036 -57.51 13.43 -45.33
C ALA A 1036 -58.10 14.76 -45.85
N LYS A 1037 -57.42 15.89 -45.60
CA LYS A 1037 -57.77 17.21 -46.12
C LYS A 1037 -57.59 17.28 -47.63
N LYS A 1038 -56.51 16.73 -48.18
CA LYS A 1038 -56.33 16.59 -49.64
C LYS A 1038 -57.36 15.66 -50.28
N GLN A 1039 -57.74 14.58 -49.60
CA GLN A 1039 -58.87 13.75 -50.04
C GLN A 1039 -60.19 14.51 -50.03
N ALA A 1040 -60.46 15.31 -49.00
CA ALA A 1040 -61.66 16.17 -48.95
C ALA A 1040 -61.64 17.29 -50.00
N GLU A 1041 -60.48 17.91 -50.27
CA GLU A 1041 -60.29 18.89 -51.35
C GLU A 1041 -60.47 18.24 -52.74
N MET A 1042 -60.01 17.01 -52.93
CA MET A 1042 -60.20 16.24 -54.16
C MET A 1042 -61.66 15.80 -54.34
N ILE A 1043 -62.35 15.38 -53.28
CA ILE A 1043 -63.79 15.09 -53.30
C ILE A 1043 -64.58 16.36 -53.64
N ALA A 1044 -64.26 17.50 -53.02
CA ALA A 1044 -64.89 18.79 -53.35
C ALA A 1044 -64.60 19.23 -54.79
N GLY A 1045 -63.41 18.92 -55.33
CA GLY A 1045 -63.09 19.09 -56.75
C GLY A 1045 -64.02 18.26 -57.64
N LEU A 1046 -64.09 16.96 -57.40
CA LEU A 1046 -64.96 16.02 -58.13
C LEU A 1046 -66.45 16.36 -57.96
N GLU A 1047 -66.89 16.87 -56.82
CA GLU A 1047 -68.26 17.35 -56.61
C GLU A 1047 -68.57 18.59 -57.47
N ASN A 1048 -67.63 19.53 -57.60
CA ASN A 1048 -67.78 20.68 -58.48
C ASN A 1048 -67.76 20.27 -59.96
N GLU A 1049 -66.83 19.41 -60.38
CA GLU A 1049 -66.78 18.84 -61.74
C GLU A 1049 -68.07 18.08 -62.07
N LEU A 1050 -68.65 17.36 -61.10
CA LEU A 1050 -69.91 16.65 -61.25
C LEU A 1050 -71.13 17.58 -61.26
N VAL A 1051 -71.06 18.76 -60.63
CA VAL A 1051 -72.04 19.83 -60.76
C VAL A 1051 -71.95 20.49 -62.14
N ASP A 1052 -70.75 20.80 -62.62
CA ASP A 1052 -70.53 21.39 -63.95
C ASP A 1052 -70.87 20.39 -65.07
N ALA A 1053 -70.56 19.10 -64.92
CA ALA A 1053 -71.01 18.05 -65.84
C ALA A 1053 -72.55 17.89 -65.83
N LYS A 1054 -73.20 18.02 -64.67
CA LYS A 1054 -74.68 18.09 -64.57
C LYS A 1054 -75.27 19.39 -65.12
N LYS A 1055 -74.47 20.46 -65.23
CA LYS A 1055 -74.86 21.71 -65.88
C LYS A 1055 -74.72 21.56 -67.39
N GLN A 1056 -73.55 21.17 -67.90
CA GLN A 1056 -73.33 20.85 -69.32
C GLN A 1056 -74.35 19.83 -69.82
N LYS A 1057 -74.68 18.79 -69.03
CA LYS A 1057 -75.74 17.86 -69.37
C LYS A 1057 -77.11 18.56 -69.55
N ARG A 1058 -77.48 19.52 -68.70
CA ARG A 1058 -78.71 20.32 -68.91
C ARG A 1058 -78.59 21.24 -70.11
N ASP A 1059 -77.45 21.91 -70.28
CA ASP A 1059 -77.19 22.77 -71.44
C ASP A 1059 -77.33 21.93 -72.75
N TYR A 1060 -76.95 20.64 -72.74
CA TYR A 1060 -77.18 19.69 -73.81
C TYR A 1060 -78.61 19.12 -73.88
N GLU A 1061 -79.30 18.89 -72.76
CA GLU A 1061 -80.72 18.49 -72.74
C GLU A 1061 -81.62 19.62 -73.27
N GLU A 1062 -81.37 20.87 -72.90
CA GLU A 1062 -82.04 22.07 -73.44
C GLU A 1062 -81.69 22.29 -74.92
N ALA A 1063 -80.44 22.05 -75.34
CA ALA A 1063 -80.07 22.08 -76.76
C ALA A 1063 -80.70 20.92 -77.57
N MET A 1064 -80.88 19.74 -76.96
CA MET A 1064 -81.60 18.61 -77.54
C MET A 1064 -83.10 18.93 -77.65
N GLU A 1065 -83.73 19.51 -76.63
CA GLU A 1065 -85.12 19.97 -76.72
C GLU A 1065 -85.30 21.08 -77.77
N HIS A 1066 -84.33 21.99 -77.93
CA HIS A 1066 -84.34 22.98 -79.01
C HIS A 1066 -84.20 22.32 -80.39
N LEU A 1067 -83.28 21.37 -80.57
CA LEU A 1067 -83.11 20.62 -81.82
C LEU A 1067 -84.31 19.72 -82.13
N GLN A 1068 -84.97 19.17 -81.10
CA GLN A 1068 -86.20 18.39 -81.22
C GLN A 1068 -87.38 19.29 -81.63
N ALA A 1069 -87.48 20.50 -81.07
CA ALA A 1069 -88.47 21.50 -81.45
C ALA A 1069 -88.22 22.06 -82.87
N ASP A 1070 -86.97 22.30 -83.25
CA ASP A 1070 -86.58 22.64 -84.62
C ASP A 1070 -86.88 21.49 -85.58
N LEU A 1071 -86.68 20.22 -85.17
CA LEU A 1071 -87.11 19.04 -85.92
C LEU A 1071 -88.64 18.98 -86.07
N ASP A 1072 -89.42 19.20 -85.01
CA ASP A 1072 -90.88 19.23 -85.08
C ASP A 1072 -91.40 20.38 -85.98
N VAL A 1073 -90.74 21.54 -85.96
CA VAL A 1073 -91.03 22.66 -86.87
C VAL A 1073 -90.67 22.31 -88.31
N LEU A 1074 -89.48 21.72 -88.53
CA LEU A 1074 -89.05 21.26 -89.84
C LEU A 1074 -89.90 20.09 -90.35
N GLU A 1075 -90.38 19.19 -89.50
CA GLU A 1075 -91.31 18.10 -89.87
C GLU A 1075 -92.70 18.65 -90.18
N GLN A 1076 -93.20 19.64 -89.42
CA GLN A 1076 -94.44 20.34 -89.77
C GLN A 1076 -94.32 21.09 -91.11
N ASP A 1077 -93.20 21.75 -91.39
CA ASP A 1077 -93.00 22.47 -92.65
C ASP A 1077 -92.72 21.50 -93.82
N ASN A 1078 -92.03 20.38 -93.57
CA ASN A 1078 -91.86 19.28 -94.50
C ASN A 1078 -93.19 18.56 -94.77
N ALA A 1079 -94.10 18.45 -93.79
CA ALA A 1079 -95.47 17.97 -93.99
C ALA A 1079 -96.33 18.97 -94.78
N LYS A 1080 -96.21 20.28 -94.54
CA LYS A 1080 -96.85 21.34 -95.33
C LYS A 1080 -96.34 21.35 -96.79
N LEU A 1081 -95.05 21.07 -97.00
CA LEU A 1081 -94.42 21.00 -98.33
C LEU A 1081 -94.67 19.67 -99.07
N LYS A 1082 -94.78 18.54 -98.36
CA LYS A 1082 -95.09 17.21 -98.95
C LYS A 1082 -96.50 17.10 -99.57
N VAL A 1083 -97.39 18.06 -99.30
CA VAL A 1083 -98.70 18.17 -99.97
C VAL A 1083 -98.61 18.93 -101.31
N LEU A 1084 -97.52 19.65 -101.58
CA LEU A 1084 -97.39 20.56 -102.72
C LEU A 1084 -96.04 20.44 -103.48
N THR A 1085 -95.77 19.26 -104.05
CA THR A 1085 -95.43 19.08 -105.50
C THR A 1085 -95.08 17.61 -105.77
N ALA A 1086 -95.74 17.01 -106.77
CA ALA A 1086 -95.47 15.63 -107.19
C ALA A 1086 -94.74 15.58 -108.54
N GLY A 1087 -93.49 15.09 -108.51
CA GLY A 1087 -92.81 14.44 -109.64
C GLY A 1087 -92.19 15.31 -110.75
N GLN A 1088 -90.87 15.16 -110.96
CA GLN A 1088 -90.29 14.93 -112.29
C GLN A 1088 -88.90 14.25 -112.18
N GLU A 1089 -88.26 13.94 -113.31
CA GLU A 1089 -87.24 12.89 -113.42
C GLU A 1089 -85.77 13.38 -113.57
N LYS A 1090 -84.84 12.41 -113.40
CA LYS A 1090 -83.63 12.14 -114.23
C LYS A 1090 -82.24 12.74 -113.90
N GLN A 1091 -81.27 11.83 -114.11
CA GLN A 1091 -79.85 11.97 -114.50
C GLN A 1091 -78.73 12.11 -113.45
N THR A 1092 -77.83 11.11 -113.52
CA THR A 1092 -76.43 10.96 -113.03
C THR A 1092 -75.43 11.67 -113.97
N PRO A 1093 -74.07 11.71 -113.79
CA PRO A 1093 -73.18 10.94 -112.90
C PRO A 1093 -71.94 11.70 -112.27
N GLY A 1094 -70.99 10.97 -111.67
CA GLY A 1094 -69.65 11.43 -111.21
C GLY A 1094 -69.42 11.14 -109.71
N VAL A 1095 -68.41 10.44 -109.18
CA VAL A 1095 -66.97 10.19 -109.48
C VAL A 1095 -66.00 11.30 -109.05
N GLN A 1096 -65.28 11.07 -107.94
CA GLN A 1096 -63.81 11.21 -107.82
C GLN A 1096 -63.27 10.39 -106.62
N THR A 1097 -61.95 10.21 -106.49
CA THR A 1097 -61.35 9.07 -105.75
C THR A 1097 -59.88 9.31 -105.28
N ILE A 1098 -59.48 8.76 -104.12
CA ILE A 1098 -58.08 8.67 -103.59
C ILE A 1098 -57.57 10.10 -103.17
N GLU A 1099 -56.51 10.40 -102.40
CA GLU A 1099 -55.25 9.76 -101.89
C GLU A 1099 -55.00 10.27 -100.43
N THR A 1100 -54.31 9.67 -99.43
CA THR A 1100 -53.22 8.68 -99.22
C THR A 1100 -51.75 9.20 -99.20
N GLU A 1101 -50.86 8.46 -98.50
CA GLU A 1101 -49.39 8.65 -98.30
C GLU A 1101 -48.89 9.69 -97.26
N ASN A 1102 -47.64 9.64 -96.75
CA ASN A 1102 -46.87 8.52 -96.14
C ASN A 1102 -45.62 9.03 -95.36
N VAL A 1103 -45.12 8.18 -94.47
CA VAL A 1103 -43.97 8.26 -93.52
C VAL A 1103 -42.64 8.92 -93.95
N ALA A 1104 -42.06 9.74 -93.05
CA ALA A 1104 -40.62 9.85 -92.69
C ALA A 1104 -40.51 10.61 -91.34
N ILE A 1105 -39.93 10.14 -90.22
CA ILE A 1105 -38.63 9.51 -89.92
C ILE A 1105 -37.42 10.42 -90.19
N GLU A 1106 -37.05 11.23 -89.19
CA GLU A 1106 -35.66 11.37 -88.74
C GLU A 1106 -35.65 11.82 -87.26
N GLY A 1107 -34.58 11.52 -86.50
CA GLY A 1107 -34.52 11.76 -85.06
C GLY A 1107 -33.12 12.12 -84.55
N SER A 1108 -32.88 11.98 -83.24
CA SER A 1108 -31.58 12.19 -82.58
C SER A 1108 -31.09 13.64 -82.41
N LEU A 1109 -31.95 14.55 -81.93
CA LEU A 1109 -31.49 15.82 -81.30
C LEU A 1109 -32.19 16.16 -79.97
N GLU A 1110 -33.48 15.86 -79.80
CA GLU A 1110 -34.22 16.19 -78.57
C GLU A 1110 -33.72 15.42 -77.33
N THR A 1111 -33.30 14.16 -77.50
CA THR A 1111 -32.80 13.31 -76.40
C THR A 1111 -31.52 13.85 -75.76
N SER A 1112 -30.61 14.42 -76.56
CA SER A 1112 -29.42 15.14 -76.07
C SER A 1112 -29.78 16.41 -75.30
N TYR A 1113 -30.73 17.22 -75.81
CA TYR A 1113 -31.16 18.46 -75.17
C TYR A 1113 -31.87 18.19 -73.83
N LEU A 1114 -32.72 17.16 -73.77
CA LEU A 1114 -33.38 16.71 -72.54
C LEU A 1114 -32.37 16.20 -71.50
N LEU A 1115 -31.33 15.46 -71.90
CA LEU A 1115 -30.29 15.00 -70.98
C LEU A 1115 -29.47 16.17 -70.39
N GLU A 1116 -29.04 17.13 -71.21
CA GLU A 1116 -28.32 18.32 -70.74
C GLU A 1116 -29.19 19.17 -69.80
N GLN A 1117 -30.47 19.34 -70.11
CA GLN A 1117 -31.42 20.05 -69.25
C GLN A 1117 -31.69 19.32 -67.93
N VAL A 1118 -31.75 17.98 -67.93
CA VAL A 1118 -31.85 17.15 -66.72
C VAL A 1118 -30.57 17.19 -65.88
N GLU A 1119 -29.39 17.23 -66.49
CA GLU A 1119 -28.13 17.42 -65.75
C GLU A 1119 -28.02 18.81 -65.12
N ALA A 1120 -28.42 19.86 -65.84
CA ALA A 1120 -28.49 21.22 -65.31
C ALA A 1120 -29.45 21.31 -64.11
N LEU A 1121 -30.64 20.71 -64.20
CA LEU A 1121 -31.60 20.62 -63.08
C LEU A 1121 -31.07 19.76 -61.92
N ARG A 1122 -30.36 18.66 -62.19
CA ARG A 1122 -29.65 17.89 -61.15
C ARG A 1122 -28.47 18.65 -60.53
N GLY A 1123 -27.91 19.63 -61.24
CA GLY A 1123 -26.94 20.59 -60.73
C GLY A 1123 -27.57 21.59 -59.76
N THR A 1124 -28.63 22.28 -60.19
CA THR A 1124 -29.32 23.28 -59.34
C THR A 1124 -29.99 22.64 -58.13
N VAL A 1125 -30.57 21.44 -58.24
CA VAL A 1125 -31.12 20.70 -57.10
C VAL A 1125 -30.03 20.27 -56.11
N ARG A 1126 -28.83 19.91 -56.59
CA ARG A 1126 -27.67 19.64 -55.70
C ARG A 1126 -27.18 20.90 -55.00
N PHE A 1127 -27.06 22.01 -55.72
CA PHE A 1127 -26.72 23.32 -55.15
C PHE A 1127 -27.74 23.72 -54.07
N LEU A 1128 -29.03 23.74 -54.40
CA LEU A 1128 -30.11 24.08 -53.46
C LEU A 1128 -30.19 23.13 -52.25
N ARG A 1129 -29.94 21.82 -52.42
CA ARG A 1129 -29.84 20.90 -51.27
C ARG A 1129 -28.63 21.21 -50.37
N THR A 1130 -27.51 21.63 -50.95
CA THR A 1130 -26.30 22.00 -50.20
C THR A 1130 -26.51 23.32 -49.45
N GLU A 1131 -27.07 24.33 -50.12
CA GLU A 1131 -27.49 25.61 -49.54
C GLU A 1131 -28.49 25.40 -48.39
N ASN A 1132 -29.52 24.57 -48.60
CA ASN A 1132 -30.54 24.26 -47.59
C ASN A 1132 -29.96 23.47 -46.40
N SER A 1133 -28.98 22.59 -46.65
CA SER A 1133 -28.24 21.88 -45.59
C SER A 1133 -27.32 22.81 -44.79
N TYR A 1134 -26.69 23.79 -45.45
CA TYR A 1134 -25.86 24.81 -44.80
C TYR A 1134 -26.70 25.74 -43.93
N LEU A 1135 -27.84 26.22 -44.45
CA LEU A 1135 -28.79 27.06 -43.71
C LEU A 1135 -29.43 26.31 -42.54
N LYS A 1136 -29.85 25.05 -42.70
CA LYS A 1136 -30.36 24.21 -41.59
C LYS A 1136 -29.28 23.87 -40.56
N GLY A 1137 -28.04 23.71 -41.02
CA GLY A 1137 -26.89 23.54 -40.14
C GLY A 1137 -26.45 24.82 -39.42
N GLN A 1138 -26.95 26.01 -39.81
CA GLN A 1138 -26.38 27.28 -39.36
C GLN A 1138 -26.58 27.55 -37.87
N ASP A 1139 -27.71 27.18 -37.27
CA ASP A 1139 -27.91 27.33 -35.83
C ASP A 1139 -27.08 26.31 -35.03
N LEU A 1140 -26.95 25.07 -35.52
CA LEU A 1140 -26.02 24.09 -34.95
C LEU A 1140 -24.56 24.57 -35.06
N LEU A 1141 -24.21 25.25 -36.16
CA LEU A 1141 -22.89 25.85 -36.35
C LEU A 1141 -22.66 26.99 -35.34
N ARG A 1142 -23.65 27.85 -35.11
CA ARG A 1142 -23.61 28.90 -34.07
C ARG A 1142 -23.49 28.31 -32.67
N GLU A 1143 -24.18 27.22 -32.36
CA GLU A 1143 -24.04 26.53 -31.08
C GLU A 1143 -22.62 25.97 -30.91
N ILE A 1144 -22.04 25.37 -31.96
CA ILE A 1144 -20.66 24.85 -31.96
C ILE A 1144 -19.62 26.00 -31.87
N GLU A 1145 -19.84 27.12 -32.54
CA GLU A 1145 -18.97 28.31 -32.49
C GLU A 1145 -19.13 29.12 -31.19
N ALA A 1146 -20.25 28.99 -30.49
CA ALA A 1146 -20.49 29.58 -29.17
C ALA A 1146 -19.90 28.75 -28.01
N LEU A 1147 -19.53 27.48 -28.25
CA LEU A 1147 -18.73 26.72 -27.30
C LEU A 1147 -17.30 27.28 -27.24
N PRO A 1148 -16.68 27.38 -26.05
CA PRO A 1148 -15.28 27.79 -25.96
C PRO A 1148 -14.41 26.77 -26.71
N PRO A 1149 -13.49 27.20 -27.60
CA PRO A 1149 -12.69 26.30 -28.40
C PRO A 1149 -11.86 25.38 -27.49
N LEU A 1150 -12.04 24.07 -27.66
CA LEU A 1150 -11.39 23.07 -26.82
C LEU A 1150 -9.86 23.26 -26.87
N PRO A 1151 -9.18 23.45 -25.73
CA PRO A 1151 -7.73 23.59 -25.69
C PRO A 1151 -7.10 22.22 -25.97
N VAL A 1152 -6.87 21.92 -27.25
CA VAL A 1152 -6.22 20.68 -27.70
C VAL A 1152 -4.83 20.58 -27.05
N PRO A 1153 -4.59 19.60 -26.16
CA PRO A 1153 -3.22 19.30 -25.75
C PRO A 1153 -2.49 18.78 -26.98
N GLY A 1154 -1.30 19.32 -27.27
CA GLY A 1154 -0.56 19.07 -28.51
C GLY A 1154 -0.12 17.62 -28.71
N LEU A 1155 -1.05 16.74 -29.08
CA LEU A 1155 -0.79 15.35 -29.45
C LEU A 1155 -0.37 15.28 -30.91
N ALA A 1156 0.88 14.87 -31.13
CA ALA A 1156 1.47 14.75 -32.44
C ALA A 1156 0.66 13.82 -33.37
N ARG A 1157 0.75 14.09 -34.68
CA ARG A 1157 0.25 13.21 -35.74
C ARG A 1157 0.68 11.76 -35.46
N ARG A 1158 -0.28 10.83 -35.43
CA ARG A 1158 0.04 9.39 -35.51
C ARG A 1158 0.72 9.15 -36.86
N SER A 1159 1.99 8.74 -36.84
CA SER A 1159 2.62 8.07 -37.98
C SER A 1159 1.97 6.68 -38.16
N PRO A 1160 1.79 6.19 -39.40
CA PRO A 1160 1.26 4.85 -39.63
C PRO A 1160 2.18 3.77 -39.04
N THR A 1161 1.60 2.65 -38.63
CA THR A 1161 2.31 1.49 -38.11
C THR A 1161 3.15 0.83 -39.22
N PRO A 1162 4.47 0.62 -39.05
CA PRO A 1162 5.24 -0.18 -39.99
C PRO A 1162 4.85 -1.67 -39.91
N PRO A 1163 4.94 -2.44 -41.01
CA PRO A 1163 4.55 -3.84 -41.03
C PRO A 1163 5.55 -4.74 -40.28
N LEU A 1164 5.04 -5.85 -39.73
CA LEU A 1164 5.85 -6.88 -39.10
C LEU A 1164 6.57 -7.73 -40.16
N VAL A 1165 7.89 -7.89 -40.03
CA VAL A 1165 8.70 -8.84 -40.80
C VAL A 1165 9.32 -9.85 -39.84
N PRO A 1166 9.13 -11.18 -40.04
CA PRO A 1166 9.63 -12.19 -39.12
C PRO A 1166 11.02 -12.74 -39.49
N SER A 1167 11.74 -13.23 -38.47
CA SER A 1167 12.96 -14.06 -38.54
C SER A 1167 14.31 -13.37 -38.82
N GLY A 1168 15.32 -13.66 -37.99
CA GLY A 1168 16.70 -13.22 -38.20
C GLY A 1168 17.61 -13.49 -36.99
N LEU A 1169 18.36 -14.59 -37.02
CA LEU A 1169 19.30 -15.03 -35.97
C LEU A 1169 20.54 -14.13 -35.86
N SER A 1170 21.05 -13.87 -34.65
CA SER A 1170 22.42 -14.28 -34.22
C SER A 1170 22.76 -13.77 -32.80
N ASP A 1171 23.46 -14.58 -32.01
CA ASP A 1171 24.29 -14.11 -30.89
C ASP A 1171 25.61 -13.50 -31.39
N THR A 1172 26.26 -12.70 -30.54
CA THR A 1172 27.70 -12.72 -30.12
C THR A 1172 28.30 -11.33 -29.87
N ASP A 1173 29.20 -11.25 -28.89
CA ASP A 1173 29.85 -10.02 -28.42
C ASP A 1173 31.00 -9.53 -29.31
N ALA A 1174 31.16 -8.21 -29.41
CA ALA A 1174 32.41 -7.56 -29.80
C ALA A 1174 32.53 -6.15 -29.19
N GLU A 1175 33.56 -5.91 -28.36
CA GLU A 1175 34.02 -4.53 -28.07
C GLU A 1175 34.96 -4.06 -29.20
N GLY A 1176 34.85 -2.78 -29.58
CA GLY A 1176 35.77 -2.15 -30.52
C GLY A 1176 35.70 -0.63 -30.44
N GLU A 1177 36.75 0.01 -29.94
CA GLU A 1177 36.89 1.48 -29.99
C GLU A 1177 37.33 1.93 -31.40
N GLY A 1178 36.65 2.93 -31.96
CA GLY A 1178 37.02 3.56 -33.22
C GLY A 1178 36.35 4.92 -33.37
N GLU A 1179 37.14 6.00 -33.38
CA GLU A 1179 36.67 7.35 -33.69
C GLU A 1179 36.71 7.57 -35.21
N SER A 1180 35.56 7.85 -35.82
CA SER A 1180 35.46 8.45 -37.14
C SER A 1180 34.19 9.29 -37.23
N ASP A 1181 34.35 10.61 -37.38
CA ASP A 1181 33.29 11.44 -37.95
C ASP A 1181 33.08 11.01 -39.41
N ASP A 1182 31.87 10.59 -39.78
CA ASP A 1182 31.19 11.16 -40.94
C ASP A 1182 29.71 10.76 -41.04
N ASP A 1183 28.96 11.71 -41.59
CA ASP A 1183 27.52 11.81 -41.87
C ASP A 1183 26.64 10.52 -41.88
N VAL A 1184 25.80 10.36 -40.86
CA VAL A 1184 24.53 9.61 -40.96
C VAL A 1184 23.39 10.48 -40.39
N THR A 1185 22.37 10.72 -41.21
CA THR A 1185 21.29 11.69 -40.96
C THR A 1185 20.55 11.41 -39.65
N THR A 1186 20.80 12.24 -38.63
CA THR A 1186 20.13 12.12 -37.33
C THR A 1186 18.63 12.45 -37.45
N THR A 1187 17.78 11.51 -37.03
CA THR A 1187 16.37 11.81 -36.74
C THR A 1187 16.29 12.91 -35.69
N PRO A 1188 15.40 13.90 -35.82
CA PRO A 1188 15.33 15.01 -34.86
C PRO A 1188 15.07 14.47 -33.44
N PRO A 1189 15.72 15.04 -32.40
CA PRO A 1189 15.57 14.54 -31.04
C PRO A 1189 14.11 14.63 -30.61
N THR A 1190 13.56 13.51 -30.15
CA THR A 1190 12.21 13.46 -29.58
C THR A 1190 12.27 13.74 -28.07
N LEU A 1191 11.19 14.27 -27.51
CA LEU A 1191 11.08 14.49 -26.07
C LEU A 1191 11.29 13.17 -25.28
N ARG A 1192 10.84 12.03 -25.82
CA ARG A 1192 11.08 10.70 -25.24
C ARG A 1192 12.57 10.32 -25.25
N SER A 1193 13.29 10.56 -26.35
CA SER A 1193 14.73 10.26 -26.43
C SER A 1193 15.56 11.15 -25.50
N LEU A 1194 15.26 12.46 -25.42
CA LEU A 1194 15.92 13.36 -24.47
C LEU A 1194 15.58 12.99 -23.01
N ALA A 1195 14.35 12.58 -22.70
CA ALA A 1195 13.99 12.12 -21.37
C ALA A 1195 14.74 10.84 -20.96
N THR A 1196 14.95 9.89 -21.88
CA THR A 1196 15.80 8.70 -21.61
C THR A 1196 17.27 9.07 -21.46
N GLU A 1197 17.80 9.96 -22.30
CA GLU A 1197 19.20 10.41 -22.18
C GLU A 1197 19.42 11.16 -20.86
N THR A 1198 18.48 12.02 -20.47
CA THR A 1198 18.50 12.76 -19.20
C THR A 1198 18.52 11.83 -17.99
N LYS A 1199 17.67 10.79 -17.97
CA LYS A 1199 17.66 9.78 -16.90
C LYS A 1199 18.99 9.02 -16.80
N MET A 1200 19.58 8.66 -17.95
CA MET A 1200 20.89 7.99 -17.98
C MET A 1200 22.02 8.92 -17.50
N LEU A 1201 22.06 10.16 -17.97
CA LEU A 1201 23.05 11.15 -17.54
C LEU A 1201 22.91 11.52 -16.06
N TYR A 1202 21.68 11.64 -15.55
CA TYR A 1202 21.42 11.90 -14.13
C TYR A 1202 21.95 10.76 -13.25
N ARG A 1203 21.77 9.50 -13.68
CA ARG A 1203 22.38 8.33 -13.01
C ARG A 1203 23.91 8.38 -13.06
N ASP A 1204 24.50 8.74 -14.20
CA ASP A 1204 25.96 8.90 -14.33
C ASP A 1204 26.50 10.02 -13.41
N VAL A 1205 25.78 11.14 -13.29
CA VAL A 1205 26.11 12.27 -12.39
C VAL A 1205 26.01 11.87 -10.92
N ILE A 1206 24.97 11.13 -10.52
CA ILE A 1206 24.84 10.59 -9.15
C ILE A 1206 25.97 9.60 -8.86
N ARG A 1207 26.29 8.71 -9.79
CA ARG A 1207 27.40 7.74 -9.64
C ARG A 1207 28.76 8.45 -9.54
N PHE A 1208 28.96 9.52 -10.29
CA PHE A 1208 30.16 10.33 -10.20
C PHE A 1208 30.26 11.09 -8.86
N SER A 1209 29.17 11.73 -8.41
CA SER A 1209 29.16 12.55 -7.19
C SER A 1209 29.26 11.75 -5.89
N SER A 1210 28.69 10.54 -5.86
CA SER A 1210 28.75 9.58 -4.74
C SER A 1210 30.04 8.76 -4.68
N SER A 1211 30.74 8.55 -5.81
CA SER A 1211 32.04 7.87 -5.80
C SER A 1211 33.10 8.65 -4.99
N PRO A 1212 34.02 7.96 -4.28
CA PRO A 1212 34.92 8.59 -3.33
C PRO A 1212 35.79 9.68 -3.96
N ARG A 1213 35.99 10.79 -3.21
CA ARG A 1213 36.81 11.94 -3.63
C ARG A 1213 38.28 11.84 -3.17
N VAL A 1214 38.63 10.78 -2.43
CA VAL A 1214 39.95 10.58 -1.84
C VAL A 1214 40.87 9.91 -2.87
N VAL A 1215 42.07 10.45 -3.04
CA VAL A 1215 43.14 9.87 -3.87
C VAL A 1215 43.82 8.76 -3.08
N ASP A 1216 44.00 7.58 -3.68
CA ASP A 1216 44.65 6.46 -2.99
C ASP A 1216 46.18 6.70 -2.88
N LEU A 1217 46.63 6.94 -1.65
CA LEU A 1217 48.04 7.11 -1.29
C LEU A 1217 48.66 5.85 -0.67
N SER A 1218 47.90 4.75 -0.52
CA SER A 1218 48.39 3.51 0.11
C SER A 1218 49.64 2.95 -0.60
N VAL A 1219 49.66 3.07 -1.94
CA VAL A 1219 50.77 2.65 -2.80
C VAL A 1219 52.04 3.49 -2.58
N LEU A 1220 51.91 4.77 -2.20
CA LEU A 1220 53.05 5.59 -1.76
C LEU A 1220 53.55 5.18 -0.37
N GLY A 1221 52.66 4.78 0.53
CA GLY A 1221 53.01 4.22 1.83
C GLY A 1221 53.83 2.93 1.68
N ALA A 1222 53.33 1.99 0.89
CA ALA A 1222 54.02 0.74 0.58
C ALA A 1222 55.39 0.98 -0.10
N GLY A 1223 55.43 1.79 -1.16
CA GLY A 1223 56.67 2.11 -1.87
C GLY A 1223 57.71 2.85 -1.02
N ARG A 1224 57.28 3.66 -0.03
CA ARG A 1224 58.19 4.31 0.94
C ARG A 1224 58.71 3.33 2.00
N ALA A 1225 57.99 2.24 2.30
CA ALA A 1225 58.50 1.16 3.14
C ALA A 1225 59.51 0.29 2.39
N GLU A 1226 59.26 -0.06 1.12
CA GLU A 1226 60.18 -0.84 0.29
C GLU A 1226 61.47 -0.05 -0.04
N ALA A 1227 61.36 1.23 -0.40
CA ALA A 1227 62.51 2.09 -0.71
C ALA A 1227 63.42 2.41 0.51
N ARG A 1228 63.03 2.02 1.73
CA ARG A 1228 63.91 2.01 2.91
C ARG A 1228 64.73 0.72 3.05
N SER A 1229 64.37 -0.34 2.34
CA SER A 1229 65.05 -1.64 2.38
C SER A 1229 66.05 -1.85 1.23
N VAL A 1230 65.80 -1.23 0.07
CA VAL A 1230 66.73 -1.21 -1.08
C VAL A 1230 66.79 0.23 -1.58
N GLY A 1231 68.00 0.78 -1.72
CA GLY A 1231 68.27 2.20 -1.95
C GLY A 1231 67.93 2.72 -3.35
N GLY A 1232 66.66 2.66 -3.76
CA GLY A 1232 66.17 3.17 -5.04
C GLY A 1232 64.72 3.66 -4.94
N ARG A 1233 64.31 4.55 -5.85
CA ARG A 1233 62.91 5.00 -5.91
C ARG A 1233 62.03 3.84 -6.41
N GLY A 1234 61.12 3.36 -5.57
CA GLY A 1234 60.16 2.32 -5.93
C GLY A 1234 59.35 2.69 -7.18
N TRP A 1235 59.29 1.77 -8.15
CA TRP A 1235 58.57 1.97 -9.41
C TRP A 1235 57.05 1.98 -9.18
N MET A 1236 56.36 2.95 -9.77
CA MET A 1236 54.90 3.09 -9.66
C MET A 1236 54.26 3.15 -11.05
N PRO A 1237 53.23 2.34 -11.34
CA PRO A 1237 52.47 2.45 -12.58
C PRO A 1237 51.85 3.85 -12.74
N ARG A 1238 51.98 4.47 -13.92
CA ARG A 1238 51.53 5.86 -14.16
C ARG A 1238 50.07 6.10 -13.71
N LYS A 1239 49.15 5.20 -14.05
CA LYS A 1239 47.72 5.27 -13.63
C LYS A 1239 47.51 5.28 -12.10
N LYS A 1240 48.43 4.69 -11.31
CA LYS A 1240 48.34 4.69 -9.84
C LYS A 1240 48.99 5.92 -9.18
N THR A 1241 49.70 6.77 -9.92
CA THR A 1241 50.27 8.00 -9.34
C THR A 1241 49.14 8.96 -8.92
N PRO A 1242 49.27 9.69 -7.79
CA PRO A 1242 48.24 10.61 -7.32
C PRO A 1242 47.83 11.66 -8.37
N ALA A 1243 48.80 12.18 -9.12
CA ALA A 1243 48.57 13.13 -10.20
C ALA A 1243 47.72 12.54 -11.35
N ALA A 1244 47.91 11.25 -11.70
CA ALA A 1244 47.09 10.59 -12.70
C ALA A 1244 45.67 10.31 -12.18
N GLN A 1245 45.51 9.85 -10.94
CA GLN A 1245 44.19 9.64 -10.33
C GLN A 1245 43.36 10.94 -10.30
N VAL A 1246 43.98 12.07 -9.94
CA VAL A 1246 43.33 13.40 -9.97
C VAL A 1246 43.01 13.84 -11.39
N LEU A 1247 43.93 13.67 -12.34
CA LEU A 1247 43.73 14.04 -13.74
C LEU A 1247 42.60 13.23 -14.39
N GLU A 1248 42.58 11.91 -14.19
CA GLU A 1248 41.55 11.01 -14.69
C GLU A 1248 40.17 11.39 -14.14
N ARG A 1249 40.06 11.68 -12.84
CA ARG A 1249 38.82 12.13 -12.22
C ARG A 1249 38.39 13.53 -12.66
N LYS A 1250 39.33 14.43 -13.00
CA LYS A 1250 39.04 15.73 -13.63
C LYS A 1250 38.53 15.57 -15.07
N MET A 1251 39.17 14.70 -15.87
CA MET A 1251 38.74 14.40 -17.24
C MET A 1251 37.35 13.73 -17.27
N GLN A 1252 37.05 12.86 -16.29
CA GLN A 1252 35.70 12.31 -16.12
C GLN A 1252 34.67 13.41 -15.82
N ALA A 1253 34.97 14.36 -14.92
CA ALA A 1253 34.11 15.50 -14.64
C ALA A 1253 33.88 16.39 -15.88
N GLU A 1254 34.94 16.69 -16.64
CA GLU A 1254 34.85 17.51 -17.86
C GLU A 1254 34.07 16.80 -18.98
N ARG A 1255 34.30 15.49 -19.19
CA ARG A 1255 33.54 14.69 -20.18
C ARG A 1255 32.06 14.62 -19.81
N LEU A 1256 31.74 14.50 -18.52
CA LEU A 1256 30.37 14.48 -18.03
C LEU A 1256 29.71 15.86 -18.14
N GLY A 1257 30.42 16.93 -17.81
CA GLY A 1257 29.97 18.32 -17.98
C GLY A 1257 29.64 18.65 -19.43
N ARG A 1258 30.49 18.26 -20.40
CA ARG A 1258 30.20 18.42 -21.83
C ARG A 1258 28.96 17.65 -22.27
N ARG A 1259 28.74 16.43 -21.76
CA ARG A 1259 27.51 15.65 -22.03
C ARG A 1259 26.26 16.33 -21.47
N VAL A 1260 26.32 16.90 -20.26
CA VAL A 1260 25.21 17.68 -19.67
C VAL A 1260 24.94 18.92 -20.53
N GLN A 1261 25.97 19.69 -20.86
CA GLN A 1261 25.83 20.92 -21.65
C GLN A 1261 25.25 20.64 -23.05
N GLY A 1262 25.77 19.65 -23.78
CA GLY A 1262 25.22 19.29 -25.10
C GLY A 1262 23.78 18.75 -25.05
N LEU A 1263 23.37 18.15 -23.93
CA LEU A 1263 21.96 17.77 -23.71
C LEU A 1263 21.09 19.01 -23.44
N VAL A 1264 21.57 19.97 -22.65
CA VAL A 1264 20.89 21.26 -22.43
C VAL A 1264 20.75 22.05 -23.73
N GLU A 1265 21.79 22.10 -24.56
CA GLU A 1265 21.76 22.75 -25.87
C GLU A 1265 20.75 22.08 -26.83
N ARG A 1266 20.70 20.74 -26.88
CA ARG A 1266 19.68 20.00 -27.65
C ARG A 1266 18.27 20.15 -27.08
N ALA A 1267 18.11 20.27 -25.77
CA ALA A 1267 16.81 20.52 -25.14
C ALA A 1267 16.32 21.95 -25.40
N GLY A 1268 17.22 22.95 -25.36
CA GLY A 1268 16.95 24.33 -25.74
C GLY A 1268 16.51 24.43 -27.20
N ALA A 1269 17.26 23.83 -28.13
CA ALA A 1269 16.91 23.80 -29.55
C ALA A 1269 15.60 23.03 -29.88
N LEU A 1270 15.09 22.21 -28.94
CA LEU A 1270 13.76 21.60 -29.01
C LEU A 1270 12.69 22.54 -28.41
N SER A 1271 13.02 23.25 -27.33
CA SER A 1271 12.17 24.28 -26.71
C SER A 1271 12.03 25.57 -27.52
N GLU A 1272 12.93 25.82 -28.48
CA GLU A 1272 12.83 26.89 -29.49
C GLU A 1272 12.07 26.43 -30.76
N ARG A 1273 11.65 25.16 -30.81
CA ARG A 1273 10.89 24.53 -31.91
C ARG A 1273 9.47 24.10 -31.50
N LEU A 1274 9.08 24.33 -30.25
CA LEU A 1274 7.77 24.02 -29.67
C LEU A 1274 7.04 25.33 -29.32
#